data_AF-A0A1L0CRZ0-F1
#
_entry.id   AF-A0A1L0CRZ0-F1
#
_cell.length_a   1.000
_cell.length_b   1.000
_cell.length_c   1.000
_cell.angle_alpha   90.00
_cell.angle_beta   90.00
_cell.angle_gamma   90.00
#
_symmetry.space_group_name_H-M   'P 1'
#
loop_
_entity.id
_entity.type
_entity.pdbx_description
1 polymer ?
#
loop_
_entity_poly.entity_id
_entity_poly.type
_entity_poly.pdbx_seq_one_letter_code
_entity_poly.pdbx_strand_id
1 'polypeptide(L)'
;MILNQSTIPEVTDEYLSQALFERQKSLRLWSNHLQEVPVEVKSLKDGEYLGPPDLVQVYKYIQDPSDTTNESSYLPKNSPLDFLFDLKKKEQMTTHFYTIGIDNSDPNSIVSYLKQIKDAIENGNDSDLSDIKEGQLWFGSVKKFKVGWIEYVSYDPFTFVDIHVKMYFSGQVSIYYSDKHCDFVDDLKFGKFDISPNSKYHEVNESLWMNCYMGSIIRLIAHLDGNQFGTENNSIVECKIFNPLANDTINNTAEMFILNFKSVFNYGHLTGSPEDRVTATILNNHAVISFFKLVQMSDSYELAFKVIDGMILSCQKGLLKLKLNYMRIKLMYLSGKITDALTLIIDDIVKINKLTKQDREYSMDYYSELLELQIIILLELKKNAVKNFNVDLKDLINLATHFTSIQPQEIQPWILLSTVLIMDGDIEQALIALNNAPLESLKDSFVLLRTGFKAIIENQNIHLPLPTDVVVDEITGLSSEEVYGERDQVDPMLRDLPGNNLKPGYAKCYSILVEMISKITWDRLLDIRSEVFIMDEEYGPVTVSMESEKIKNKTKRICSRWLDSMFMILYKDLKYFNKWQIQLMKLTNGEELGQEHDTAIFQGTCFEYELLGNLSLRLNKKAESKFAYQQALSLRFSNIASKNMVPILFEERDAIVQKGFSNKLTSETVAKMVDSIDNQIITHLTNISIWRHRWYMEFSIFVIMNFKRVLNSYGGYDKMDIFYAEIKEQYNDQVADMVKEQILNHIL
;
A
#
# COMPACT_ATOMS: atom_id res chain seq x y z
N MET A 1 -7.00 -21.01 0.20
CA MET A 1 -6.32 -21.67 -0.93
C MET A 1 -5.17 -22.58 -0.47
N ILE A 2 -5.07 -23.80 -1.02
CA ILE A 2 -3.94 -24.73 -0.78
C ILE A 2 -2.68 -24.15 -1.44
N LEU A 3 -1.54 -24.19 -0.74
CA LEU A 3 -0.26 -23.75 -1.27
C LEU A 3 0.17 -24.65 -2.44
N ASN A 4 0.00 -24.17 -3.68
CA ASN A 4 0.40 -24.89 -4.88
C ASN A 4 1.81 -24.50 -5.33
N GLN A 5 2.55 -25.45 -5.92
CA GLN A 5 3.90 -25.23 -6.45
C GLN A 5 3.96 -24.11 -7.50
N SER A 6 2.89 -23.95 -8.27
CA SER A 6 2.75 -22.91 -9.30
C SER A 6 2.63 -21.48 -8.73
N THR A 7 2.43 -21.34 -7.42
CA THR A 7 2.27 -20.05 -6.74
C THR A 7 3.49 -19.62 -5.92
N ILE A 8 4.57 -20.40 -5.94
CA ILE A 8 5.79 -20.15 -5.16
C ILE A 8 6.90 -19.65 -6.11
N PRO A 9 7.22 -18.34 -6.12
CA PRO A 9 8.41 -17.86 -6.81
C PRO A 9 9.67 -18.31 -6.08
N GLU A 10 10.78 -18.48 -6.80
CA GLU A 10 12.07 -18.86 -6.19
C GLU A 10 13.24 -18.16 -6.88
N VAL A 11 14.17 -17.64 -6.08
CA VAL A 11 15.46 -17.10 -6.54
C VAL A 11 16.56 -18.10 -6.16
N THR A 12 17.46 -18.39 -7.09
CA THR A 12 18.61 -19.28 -6.83
C THR A 12 19.75 -18.53 -6.15
N ASP A 13 20.32 -19.14 -5.11
CA ASP A 13 21.51 -18.62 -4.43
C ASP A 13 22.79 -19.06 -5.14
N GLU A 14 23.82 -18.21 -5.12
CA GLU A 14 25.16 -18.53 -5.64
C GLU A 14 25.93 -19.47 -4.71
N TYR A 15 25.71 -19.36 -3.40
CA TYR A 15 26.31 -20.22 -2.39
C TYR A 15 25.29 -20.55 -1.29
N LEU A 16 25.59 -21.59 -0.51
CA LEU A 16 24.72 -22.09 0.55
C LEU A 16 24.39 -20.97 1.55
N SER A 17 23.10 -20.70 1.79
CA SER A 17 22.65 -19.70 2.79
C SER A 17 23.01 -18.24 2.47
N GLN A 18 23.14 -17.88 1.18
CA GLN A 18 23.42 -16.50 0.74
C GLN A 18 22.38 -15.50 1.26
N ALA A 19 21.09 -15.81 1.10
CA ALA A 19 20.01 -14.89 1.50
C ALA A 19 20.02 -14.59 3.00
N LEU A 20 20.17 -15.62 3.84
CA LEU A 20 20.31 -15.47 5.30
C LEU A 20 21.53 -14.65 5.70
N PHE A 21 22.67 -14.88 5.04
CA PHE A 21 23.89 -14.12 5.30
C PHE A 21 23.71 -12.62 4.99
N GLU A 22 23.17 -12.29 3.82
CA GLU A 22 22.94 -10.88 3.44
C GLU A 22 21.83 -10.22 4.28
N ARG A 23 20.82 -10.98 4.74
CA ARG A 23 19.82 -10.50 5.70
C ARG A 23 20.46 -10.10 7.03
N GLN A 24 21.27 -10.98 7.62
CA GLN A 24 21.95 -10.71 8.89
C GLN A 24 22.91 -9.51 8.81
N LYS A 25 23.62 -9.38 7.68
CA LYS A 25 24.46 -8.21 7.40
C LYS A 25 23.64 -6.93 7.27
N SER A 26 22.46 -6.99 6.66
CA SER A 26 21.53 -5.87 6.54
C SER A 26 20.96 -5.44 7.91
N LEU A 27 20.71 -6.40 8.81
CA LEU A 27 20.23 -6.12 10.17
C LEU A 27 21.19 -5.23 10.98
N ARG A 28 22.50 -5.39 10.79
CA ARG A 28 23.54 -4.51 11.38
C ARG A 28 23.46 -3.08 10.82
N LEU A 29 23.14 -2.92 9.54
CA LEU A 29 22.98 -1.60 8.92
C LEU A 29 21.72 -0.90 9.46
N TRP A 30 20.58 -1.58 9.45
CA TRP A 30 19.31 -1.05 9.96
C TRP A 30 19.41 -0.62 11.42
N SER A 31 20.06 -1.42 12.26
CA SER A 31 20.15 -1.16 13.70
C SER A 31 21.07 0.01 14.08
N ASN A 32 22.04 0.37 13.23
CA ASN A 32 22.96 1.48 13.51
C ASN A 32 22.30 2.84 13.25
N HIS A 33 21.34 2.90 12.33
CA HIS A 33 20.60 4.13 12.00
C HIS A 33 19.58 4.54 13.08
N LEU A 34 19.17 3.61 13.94
CA LEU A 34 18.16 3.84 14.99
C LEU A 34 18.73 4.36 16.32
N GLN A 35 20.05 4.37 16.50
CA GLN A 35 20.69 4.78 17.77
C GLN A 35 21.10 6.25 17.83
N GLU A 36 21.10 6.96 16.69
CA GLU A 36 21.37 8.39 16.64
C GLU A 36 20.06 9.17 16.44
N VAL A 37 19.51 9.73 17.52
CA VAL A 37 18.65 10.91 17.39
C VAL A 37 19.18 11.97 18.34
N PRO A 38 19.67 13.11 17.81
CA PRO A 38 18.82 14.29 17.88
C PRO A 38 18.83 15.17 16.62
N VAL A 39 17.62 15.58 16.22
CA VAL A 39 17.25 16.92 15.73
C VAL A 39 17.68 17.36 14.31
N GLU A 40 18.79 16.96 13.72
CA GLU A 40 19.14 17.40 12.35
C GLU A 40 19.98 16.38 11.58
N VAL A 41 19.36 15.43 10.88
CA VAL A 41 20.05 14.74 9.77
C VAL A 41 19.10 14.60 8.59
N LYS A 42 19.45 15.30 7.51
CA LYS A 42 18.85 15.17 6.18
C LYS A 42 19.24 13.82 5.56
N SER A 43 18.27 12.91 5.53
CA SER A 43 17.96 11.89 4.50
C SER A 43 19.05 10.94 3.98
N LEU A 44 18.78 9.62 4.04
CA LEU A 44 18.31 8.88 2.86
C LEU A 44 17.79 7.47 3.20
N LYS A 45 16.47 7.30 3.03
CA LYS A 45 15.60 6.11 3.15
C LYS A 45 14.96 5.85 4.52
N ASP A 46 14.11 6.79 4.94
CA ASP A 46 13.23 6.70 6.13
C ASP A 46 12.08 5.66 6.03
N GLY A 47 12.21 4.67 5.14
CA GLY A 47 11.30 3.53 4.99
C GLY A 47 11.70 2.28 5.79
N GLU A 48 12.76 2.37 6.62
CA GLU A 48 13.38 1.19 7.25
C GLU A 48 12.83 0.84 8.65
N TYR A 49 11.89 1.61 9.20
CA TYR A 49 11.33 1.38 10.54
C TYR A 49 10.65 0.02 10.69
N LEU A 50 9.95 -0.42 9.65
CA LEU A 50 9.24 -1.70 9.70
C LEU A 50 10.19 -2.86 9.47
N GLY A 51 11.28 -2.68 8.69
CA GLY A 51 12.25 -3.73 8.32
C GLY A 51 11.93 -4.47 7.01
N PRO A 52 12.60 -5.61 6.72
CA PRO A 52 12.39 -6.40 5.51
C PRO A 52 11.13 -7.28 5.56
N PRO A 53 10.59 -7.74 4.42
CA PRO A 53 9.60 -8.83 4.41
C PRO A 53 10.17 -10.11 5.04
N ASP A 54 9.31 -11.06 5.41
CA ASP A 54 9.77 -12.34 5.91
C ASP A 54 10.49 -13.11 4.80
N LEU A 55 11.50 -13.89 5.16
CA LEU A 55 12.33 -14.64 4.21
C LEU A 55 12.12 -16.13 4.43
N VAL A 56 11.90 -16.87 3.34
CA VAL A 56 11.92 -18.33 3.34
C VAL A 56 13.12 -18.77 2.52
N GLN A 57 14.01 -19.54 3.13
CA GLN A 57 15.13 -20.17 2.46
C GLN A 57 14.96 -21.69 2.45
N VAL A 58 15.05 -22.28 1.26
CA VAL A 58 14.86 -23.71 1.00
C VAL A 58 16.18 -24.32 0.52
N TYR A 59 16.58 -25.42 1.14
CA TYR A 59 17.65 -26.27 0.62
C TYR A 59 17.05 -27.54 0.02
N LYS A 60 17.27 -27.74 -1.28
CA LYS A 60 16.73 -28.87 -2.05
C LYS A 60 17.78 -29.57 -2.89
N TYR A 61 17.59 -30.86 -3.10
CA TYR A 61 18.54 -31.72 -3.82
C TYR A 61 17.85 -32.83 -4.60
N ILE A 62 18.56 -33.37 -5.59
CA ILE A 62 18.15 -34.58 -6.32
C ILE A 62 18.98 -35.75 -5.79
N GLN A 63 18.30 -36.74 -5.23
CA GLN A 63 18.94 -37.94 -4.68
C GLN A 63 19.58 -38.78 -5.79
N ASP A 64 20.81 -39.25 -5.57
CA ASP A 64 21.47 -40.18 -6.49
C ASP A 64 20.81 -41.57 -6.37
N PRO A 65 20.36 -42.21 -7.47
CA PRO A 65 19.78 -43.56 -7.44
C PRO A 65 20.72 -44.64 -6.88
N SER A 66 22.03 -44.39 -6.90
CA SER A 66 23.05 -45.31 -6.39
C SER A 66 23.30 -45.19 -4.88
N ASP A 67 22.61 -44.26 -4.21
CA ASP A 67 22.79 -44.04 -2.78
C ASP A 67 22.08 -45.11 -1.94
N THR A 68 22.81 -45.72 -1.00
CA THR A 68 22.31 -46.78 -0.12
C THR A 68 22.13 -46.30 1.33
N THR A 69 22.41 -45.03 1.62
CA THR A 69 22.25 -44.45 2.96
C THR A 69 20.77 -44.26 3.28
N ASN A 70 20.28 -44.94 4.32
CA ASN A 70 18.91 -44.81 4.82
C ASN A 70 18.87 -43.97 6.10
N GLU A 71 17.89 -43.07 6.21
CA GLU A 71 17.63 -42.27 7.43
C GLU A 71 17.51 -43.14 8.69
N SER A 72 16.93 -44.34 8.56
CA SER A 72 16.74 -45.28 9.68
C SER A 72 18.03 -45.90 10.23
N SER A 73 19.15 -45.76 9.54
CA SER A 73 20.46 -46.32 9.93
C SER A 73 21.42 -45.31 10.57
N TYR A 74 21.08 -44.02 10.57
CA TYR A 74 21.86 -42.98 11.23
C TYR A 74 21.54 -42.90 12.73
N LEU A 75 22.57 -43.03 13.56
CA LEU A 75 22.45 -42.80 15.01
C LEU A 75 22.24 -41.30 15.28
N PRO A 76 21.34 -40.89 16.19
CA PRO A 76 21.00 -39.50 16.49
C PRO A 76 22.08 -38.72 17.26
N LYS A 77 23.36 -39.10 17.13
CA LYS A 77 24.49 -38.48 17.86
C LYS A 77 25.20 -37.38 17.08
N ASN A 78 24.95 -37.27 15.78
CA ASN A 78 25.53 -36.24 14.91
C ASN A 78 24.39 -35.34 14.41
N SER A 79 24.69 -34.06 14.16
CA SER A 79 23.67 -33.08 13.79
C SER A 79 22.86 -33.53 12.56
N PRO A 80 21.58 -33.14 12.40
CA PRO A 80 20.79 -33.38 11.18
C PRO A 80 21.52 -32.99 9.88
N LEU A 81 22.37 -31.96 9.98
CA LEU A 81 23.22 -31.47 8.92
C LEU A 81 24.23 -32.52 8.46
N ASP A 82 24.85 -33.26 9.38
CA ASP A 82 25.89 -34.24 9.04
C ASP A 82 25.33 -35.35 8.14
N PHE A 83 24.13 -35.85 8.45
CA PHE A 83 23.42 -36.79 7.58
C PHE A 83 23.16 -36.21 6.19
N LEU A 84 22.65 -34.97 6.14
CA LEU A 84 22.37 -34.31 4.87
C LEU A 84 23.63 -34.12 4.04
N PHE A 85 24.78 -33.84 4.64
CA PHE A 85 26.05 -33.68 3.92
C PHE A 85 26.67 -35.01 3.45
N ASP A 86 26.40 -36.11 4.16
CA ASP A 86 26.93 -37.44 3.83
C ASP A 86 26.18 -38.13 2.68
N LEU A 87 24.96 -37.68 2.35
CA LEU A 87 24.16 -38.18 1.21
C LEU A 87 24.85 -37.95 -0.15
N LYS A 88 24.77 -38.94 -1.04
CA LYS A 88 25.18 -38.77 -2.44
C LYS A 88 24.07 -38.06 -3.21
N LYS A 89 24.42 -36.90 -3.78
CA LYS A 89 23.49 -36.01 -4.48
C LYS A 89 23.96 -35.75 -5.91
N LYS A 90 23.03 -35.75 -6.85
CA LYS A 90 23.30 -35.41 -8.25
C LYS A 90 23.31 -33.90 -8.48
N GLU A 91 22.40 -33.19 -7.82
CA GLU A 91 22.24 -31.74 -7.89
C GLU A 91 21.81 -31.26 -6.50
N GLN A 92 22.37 -30.16 -6.02
CA GLN A 92 21.97 -29.49 -4.79
C GLN A 92 21.94 -27.98 -5.03
N MET A 93 20.96 -27.30 -4.45
CA MET A 93 20.84 -25.86 -4.54
C MET A 93 20.10 -25.30 -3.33
N THR A 94 20.37 -24.04 -3.04
CA THR A 94 19.53 -23.22 -2.18
C THR A 94 18.75 -22.23 -3.00
N THR A 95 17.48 -22.10 -2.65
CA THR A 95 16.59 -21.10 -3.19
C THR A 95 16.00 -20.28 -2.06
N HIS A 96 15.61 -19.05 -2.35
CA HIS A 96 14.88 -18.22 -1.41
C HIS A 96 13.75 -17.46 -2.08
N PHE A 97 12.79 -17.04 -1.29
CA PHE A 97 11.73 -16.13 -1.69
C PHE A 97 11.25 -15.35 -0.47
N TYR A 98 10.57 -14.23 -0.71
CA TYR A 98 9.99 -13.43 0.36
C TYR A 98 8.52 -13.79 0.56
N THR A 99 8.06 -13.61 1.79
CA THR A 99 6.67 -13.85 2.13
C THR A 99 6.17 -12.83 3.14
N ILE A 100 4.86 -12.61 3.16
CA ILE A 100 4.20 -11.72 4.11
C ILE A 100 2.73 -12.12 4.27
N GLY A 101 2.18 -11.93 5.47
CA GLY A 101 0.77 -12.22 5.77
C GLY A 101 0.50 -13.63 6.32
N ILE A 102 1.55 -14.42 6.60
CA ILE A 102 1.43 -15.71 7.29
C ILE A 102 1.23 -15.48 8.79
N ASP A 103 0.52 -16.40 9.44
CA ASP A 103 0.49 -16.45 10.90
C ASP A 103 1.83 -16.89 11.48
N ASN A 104 2.59 -15.92 11.99
CA ASN A 104 3.84 -16.08 12.73
C ASN A 104 3.67 -15.83 14.24
N SER A 105 2.45 -15.94 14.78
CA SER A 105 2.18 -15.79 16.22
C SER A 105 2.70 -16.95 17.07
N ASP A 106 2.81 -18.15 16.47
CA ASP A 106 3.29 -19.36 17.13
C ASP A 106 4.20 -20.18 16.19
N PRO A 107 5.28 -20.80 16.70
CA PRO A 107 6.17 -21.63 15.90
C PRO A 107 5.47 -22.82 15.23
N ASN A 108 4.39 -23.38 15.78
CA ASN A 108 3.68 -24.49 15.15
C ASN A 108 2.95 -24.06 13.87
N SER A 109 2.39 -22.84 13.84
CA SER A 109 1.80 -22.27 12.61
C SER A 109 2.85 -22.17 11.51
N ILE A 110 4.05 -21.70 11.86
CA ILE A 110 5.19 -21.59 10.93
C ILE A 110 5.63 -22.99 10.46
N VAL A 111 5.78 -23.96 11.36
CA VAL A 111 6.18 -25.34 11.00
C VAL A 111 5.14 -25.99 10.08
N SER A 112 3.85 -25.77 10.32
CA SER A 112 2.77 -26.23 9.42
C SER A 112 2.93 -25.62 8.02
N TYR A 113 3.19 -24.32 7.94
CA TYR A 113 3.45 -23.63 6.68
C TYR A 113 4.70 -24.16 5.96
N LEU A 114 5.81 -24.38 6.68
CA LEU A 114 7.03 -24.96 6.11
C LEU A 114 6.81 -26.37 5.56
N LYS A 115 5.95 -27.16 6.21
CA LYS A 115 5.55 -28.48 5.73
C LYS A 115 4.76 -28.37 4.42
N GLN A 116 3.83 -27.42 4.31
CA GLN A 116 3.10 -27.19 3.05
C GLN A 116 4.05 -26.81 1.90
N ILE A 117 5.06 -25.98 2.17
CA ILE A 117 6.10 -25.66 1.16
C ILE A 117 6.84 -26.92 0.72
N LYS A 118 7.25 -27.77 1.66
CA LYS A 118 7.90 -29.05 1.32
C LYS A 118 7.00 -29.90 0.45
N ASP A 119 5.75 -30.11 0.87
CA ASP A 119 4.82 -30.98 0.16
C ASP A 119 4.55 -30.43 -1.26
N ALA A 120 4.45 -29.11 -1.42
CA ALA A 120 4.35 -28.45 -2.72
C ALA A 120 5.58 -28.65 -3.62
N ILE A 121 6.80 -28.62 -3.07
CA ILE A 121 8.04 -28.83 -3.84
C ILE A 121 8.25 -30.30 -4.21
N GLU A 122 8.00 -31.24 -3.29
CA GLU A 122 8.26 -32.67 -3.51
C GLU A 122 7.19 -33.33 -4.38
N ASN A 123 5.91 -33.02 -4.13
CA ASN A 123 4.79 -33.69 -4.81
C ASN A 123 4.35 -32.93 -6.08
N GLY A 124 4.58 -31.61 -6.15
CA GLY A 124 4.14 -30.77 -7.27
C GLY A 124 2.64 -30.46 -7.19
N ASN A 125 2.01 -30.21 -8.35
CA ASN A 125 0.56 -29.98 -8.43
C ASN A 125 -0.17 -31.33 -8.53
N ASP A 126 -0.42 -31.99 -7.40
CA ASP A 126 -1.32 -33.15 -7.34
C ASP A 126 -2.74 -32.68 -7.68
N SER A 127 -3.18 -32.91 -8.91
CA SER A 127 -4.60 -32.93 -9.23
C SER A 127 -5.00 -34.38 -9.45
N ASP A 128 -6.02 -34.84 -8.73
CA ASP A 128 -6.57 -36.22 -8.75
C ASP A 128 -7.07 -36.71 -10.13
N LEU A 129 -6.79 -35.96 -11.21
CA LEU A 129 -7.38 -36.11 -12.54
C LEU A 129 -6.39 -36.38 -13.68
N SER A 130 -5.08 -36.55 -13.42
CA SER A 130 -4.15 -36.95 -14.48
C SER A 130 -3.01 -37.86 -14.03
N ASP A 131 -2.86 -39.00 -14.70
CA ASP A 131 -1.62 -39.78 -14.71
C ASP A 131 -0.46 -38.88 -15.19
N ILE A 132 0.64 -38.75 -14.41
CA ILE A 132 1.95 -38.03 -14.67
C ILE A 132 2.05 -36.66 -13.92
N LYS A 133 3.07 -36.26 -13.13
CA LYS A 133 4.43 -36.72 -12.73
C LYS A 133 4.74 -36.12 -11.34
N GLU A 134 5.13 -36.92 -10.36
CA GLU A 134 5.71 -36.43 -9.09
C GLU A 134 6.90 -35.47 -9.37
N GLY A 135 6.90 -34.30 -8.73
CA GLY A 135 8.05 -33.38 -8.70
C GLY A 135 7.74 -31.95 -9.17
N GLN A 136 8.72 -31.08 -8.94
CA GLN A 136 8.62 -29.65 -9.19
C GLN A 136 8.79 -29.30 -10.68
N LEU A 137 7.91 -28.46 -11.24
CA LEU A 137 8.17 -27.80 -12.52
C LEU A 137 9.26 -26.74 -12.35
N TRP A 138 10.42 -26.94 -12.99
CA TRP A 138 11.60 -26.10 -12.90
C TRP A 138 12.10 -25.74 -14.30
N PHE A 139 11.91 -24.49 -14.72
CA PHE A 139 12.25 -23.96 -16.06
C PHE A 139 11.78 -24.87 -17.21
N GLY A 140 10.51 -25.29 -17.17
CA GLY A 140 9.89 -26.13 -18.20
C GLY A 140 10.19 -27.64 -18.10
N SER A 141 11.01 -28.06 -17.13
CA SER A 141 11.32 -29.47 -16.88
C SER A 141 10.87 -29.91 -15.49
N VAL A 142 10.26 -31.10 -15.36
CA VAL A 142 9.87 -31.63 -14.06
C VAL A 142 11.09 -32.26 -13.38
N LYS A 143 11.48 -31.72 -12.22
CA LYS A 143 12.59 -32.21 -11.39
C LYS A 143 12.04 -32.76 -10.07
N LYS A 144 12.46 -33.98 -9.70
CA LYS A 144 12.13 -34.61 -8.42
C LYS A 144 13.07 -34.13 -7.31
N PHE A 145 12.87 -32.90 -6.87
CA PHE A 145 13.60 -32.36 -5.72
C PHE A 145 13.10 -32.99 -4.42
N LYS A 146 14.04 -33.29 -3.51
CA LYS A 146 13.78 -33.54 -2.09
C LYS A 146 14.23 -32.34 -1.29
N VAL A 147 13.48 -32.01 -0.25
CA VAL A 147 13.78 -30.86 0.62
C VAL A 147 14.57 -31.34 1.83
N GLY A 148 15.79 -30.83 2.03
CA GLY A 148 16.61 -31.18 3.19
C GLY A 148 16.24 -30.35 4.42
N TRP A 149 16.18 -29.03 4.26
CA TRP A 149 15.74 -28.11 5.31
C TRP A 149 15.08 -26.87 4.72
N ILE A 150 14.21 -26.25 5.51
CA ILE A 150 13.65 -24.92 5.22
C ILE A 150 13.84 -24.03 6.46
N GLU A 151 14.24 -22.79 6.23
CA GLU A 151 14.38 -21.77 7.28
C GLU A 151 13.48 -20.57 6.98
N TYR A 152 12.62 -20.22 7.93
CA TYR A 152 11.77 -19.04 7.89
C TYR A 152 12.33 -17.98 8.84
N VAL A 153 12.39 -16.73 8.39
CA VAL A 153 12.88 -15.59 9.17
C VAL A 153 11.88 -14.45 9.17
N SER A 154 11.50 -13.99 10.36
CA SER A 154 10.59 -12.85 10.55
C SER A 154 11.23 -11.78 11.42
N TYR A 155 10.89 -10.51 11.17
CA TYR A 155 11.51 -9.36 11.83
C TYR A 155 10.57 -8.68 12.82
N ASP A 156 11.07 -8.44 14.04
CA ASP A 156 10.43 -7.63 15.08
C ASP A 156 10.82 -6.14 14.92
N PRO A 157 9.88 -5.25 14.52
CA PRO A 157 10.16 -3.82 14.39
C PRO A 157 10.25 -3.05 15.72
N PHE A 158 9.90 -3.65 16.86
CA PHE A 158 9.92 -3.01 18.17
C PHE A 158 11.22 -3.30 18.95
N THR A 159 11.79 -4.49 18.77
CA THR A 159 13.06 -4.88 19.41
C THR A 159 14.23 -5.03 18.44
N PHE A 160 13.97 -4.94 17.13
CA PHE A 160 14.97 -5.00 16.05
C PHE A 160 15.74 -6.33 16.01
N VAL A 161 15.01 -7.44 16.20
CA VAL A 161 15.54 -8.81 16.13
C VAL A 161 14.89 -9.59 15.00
N ASP A 162 15.64 -10.51 14.41
CA ASP A 162 15.10 -11.51 13.48
C ASP A 162 14.85 -12.82 14.25
N ILE A 163 13.66 -13.39 14.16
CA ILE A 163 13.33 -14.72 14.67
C ILE A 163 13.47 -15.73 13.52
N HIS A 164 14.18 -16.81 13.78
CA HIS A 164 14.46 -17.89 12.84
C HIS A 164 13.76 -19.18 13.29
N VAL A 165 13.08 -19.84 12.34
CA VAL A 165 12.52 -21.18 12.49
C VAL A 165 13.07 -22.06 11.39
N LYS A 166 13.96 -22.97 11.76
CA LYS A 166 14.62 -23.90 10.85
C LYS A 166 14.08 -25.30 11.05
N MET A 167 13.45 -25.86 10.02
CA MET A 167 12.92 -27.21 10.02
C MET A 167 13.81 -28.14 9.20
N TYR A 168 14.33 -29.18 9.85
CA TYR A 168 14.98 -30.31 9.21
C TYR A 168 13.97 -31.43 9.04
N PHE A 169 13.84 -31.95 7.83
CA PHE A 169 12.90 -33.04 7.56
C PHE A 169 13.38 -34.42 8.03
N SER A 170 14.55 -34.48 8.66
CA SER A 170 14.99 -35.57 9.53
C SER A 170 14.29 -35.59 10.89
N GLY A 171 13.47 -34.56 11.22
CA GLY A 171 12.62 -34.51 12.41
C GLY A 171 13.02 -33.50 13.48
N GLN A 172 14.02 -32.63 13.25
CA GLN A 172 14.45 -31.59 14.21
C GLN A 172 13.97 -30.21 13.76
N VAL A 173 13.47 -29.41 14.70
CA VAL A 173 13.18 -27.98 14.51
C VAL A 173 14.09 -27.17 15.42
N SER A 174 14.82 -26.21 14.86
CA SER A 174 15.64 -25.25 15.59
C SER A 174 14.97 -23.89 15.54
N ILE A 175 14.80 -23.28 16.71
CA ILE A 175 14.20 -21.95 16.86
C ILE A 175 15.22 -21.08 17.58
N TYR A 176 15.48 -19.90 17.04
CA TYR A 176 16.41 -18.95 17.63
C TYR A 176 16.10 -17.53 17.17
N TYR A 177 16.74 -16.54 17.79
CA TYR A 177 16.71 -15.16 17.30
C TYR A 177 18.11 -14.62 17.03
N SER A 178 18.21 -13.61 16.18
CA SER A 178 19.43 -12.91 15.87
C SER A 178 19.24 -11.40 16.06
N ASP A 179 20.28 -10.75 16.59
CA ASP A 179 20.35 -9.29 16.77
C ASP A 179 21.60 -8.74 16.06
N LYS A 180 21.78 -7.42 16.11
CA LYS A 180 22.94 -6.74 15.53
C LYS A 180 24.28 -7.17 16.14
N HIS A 181 24.26 -7.75 17.32
CA HIS A 181 25.43 -8.18 18.08
C HIS A 181 25.76 -9.66 17.87
N CYS A 182 25.01 -10.39 17.04
CA CYS A 182 25.33 -11.76 16.70
C CYS A 182 26.64 -11.84 15.91
N ASP A 183 27.59 -12.64 16.39
CA ASP A 183 28.92 -12.81 15.79
C ASP A 183 29.04 -14.05 14.88
N PHE A 184 28.06 -14.95 14.87
CA PHE A 184 28.08 -16.19 14.07
C PHE A 184 27.78 -15.99 12.57
N VAL A 185 27.86 -14.76 12.08
CA VAL A 185 27.47 -14.39 10.71
C VAL A 185 28.33 -15.09 9.66
N ASP A 186 29.63 -15.29 9.94
CA ASP A 186 30.51 -16.00 9.00
C ASP A 186 30.24 -17.52 8.96
N ASP A 187 29.66 -18.10 10.02
CA ASP A 187 29.28 -19.52 10.04
C ASP A 187 28.06 -19.81 9.17
N LEU A 188 27.18 -18.82 8.97
CA LEU A 188 26.02 -18.91 8.06
C LEU A 188 26.45 -19.16 6.60
N LYS A 189 27.59 -18.60 6.14
CA LYS A 189 28.09 -18.81 4.77
C LYS A 189 28.36 -20.28 4.42
N PHE A 190 28.60 -21.11 5.44
CA PHE A 190 28.93 -22.52 5.25
C PHE A 190 27.69 -23.41 5.39
N GLY A 191 26.52 -22.85 5.71
CA GLY A 191 25.24 -23.56 5.90
C GLY A 191 25.26 -24.71 6.91
N LYS A 192 26.29 -24.78 7.75
CA LYS A 192 26.55 -25.79 8.79
C LYS A 192 26.27 -25.25 10.20
N PHE A 193 25.37 -24.30 10.30
CA PHE A 193 25.16 -23.58 11.55
C PHE A 193 23.84 -23.98 12.20
N ASP A 194 23.96 -24.48 13.43
CA ASP A 194 22.89 -24.59 14.41
C ASP A 194 23.33 -23.85 15.68
N ILE A 195 22.40 -23.12 16.29
CA ILE A 195 22.69 -22.41 17.55
C ILE A 195 22.81 -23.42 18.69
N SER A 196 23.92 -23.35 19.43
CA SER A 196 24.11 -24.19 20.62
C SER A 196 22.98 -23.94 21.62
N PRO A 197 22.41 -24.98 22.28
CA PRO A 197 21.34 -24.82 23.27
C PRO A 197 21.69 -23.88 24.44
N ASN A 198 22.98 -23.71 24.73
CA ASN A 198 23.47 -22.83 25.80
C ASN A 198 23.62 -21.36 25.37
N SER A 199 23.32 -21.03 24.11
CA SER A 199 23.42 -19.67 23.60
C SER A 199 22.26 -18.81 24.11
N LYS A 200 22.54 -17.54 24.45
CA LYS A 200 21.49 -16.57 24.79
C LYS A 200 20.47 -16.34 23.67
N TYR A 201 20.82 -16.73 22.44
CA TYR A 201 20.03 -16.58 21.22
C TYR A 201 19.04 -17.74 20.99
N HIS A 202 19.14 -18.83 21.77
CA HIS A 202 18.30 -20.03 21.61
C HIS A 202 16.89 -19.88 22.24
N GLU A 203 16.75 -19.10 23.31
CA GLU A 203 15.45 -18.91 23.97
C GLU A 203 14.70 -17.71 23.39
N VAL A 204 13.57 -17.98 22.72
CA VAL A 204 12.67 -16.95 22.17
C VAL A 204 11.46 -16.78 23.09
N ASN A 205 11.31 -15.57 23.65
CA ASN A 205 10.21 -15.22 24.54
C ASN A 205 8.87 -15.06 23.78
N GLU A 206 7.75 -15.37 24.43
CA GLU A 206 6.39 -15.15 23.89
C GLU A 206 6.15 -13.70 23.42
N SER A 207 6.75 -12.71 24.10
CA SER A 207 6.63 -11.30 23.71
C SER A 207 7.23 -11.02 22.33
N LEU A 208 8.30 -11.71 21.94
CA LEU A 208 8.96 -11.52 20.65
C LEU A 208 8.11 -12.11 19.51
N TRP A 209 7.45 -13.24 19.76
CA TRP A 209 6.48 -13.83 18.82
C TRP A 209 5.31 -12.89 18.57
N MET A 210 4.73 -12.34 19.64
CA MET A 210 3.64 -11.36 19.52
C MET A 210 4.09 -10.10 18.78
N ASN A 211 5.30 -9.61 19.04
CA ASN A 211 5.84 -8.47 18.32
C ASN A 211 6.06 -8.75 16.83
N CYS A 212 6.60 -9.91 16.47
CA CYS A 212 6.77 -10.33 15.08
C CYS A 212 5.43 -10.46 14.35
N TYR A 213 4.42 -10.99 15.05
CA TYR A 213 3.06 -11.08 14.52
C TYR A 213 2.44 -9.70 14.28
N MET A 214 2.48 -8.82 15.27
CA MET A 214 1.96 -7.46 15.08
C MET A 214 2.77 -6.72 14.01
N GLY A 215 4.09 -6.90 13.99
CA GLY A 215 5.00 -6.30 13.02
C GLY A 215 4.77 -6.76 11.57
N SER A 216 4.54 -8.05 11.34
CA SER A 216 4.28 -8.62 10.01
C SER A 216 2.98 -8.06 9.41
N ILE A 217 1.92 -7.96 10.22
CA ILE A 217 0.64 -7.38 9.81
C ILE A 217 0.78 -5.87 9.56
N ILE A 218 1.46 -5.12 10.44
CA ILE A 218 1.67 -3.68 10.26
C ILE A 218 2.47 -3.41 8.97
N ARG A 219 3.52 -4.22 8.72
CA ARG A 219 4.34 -4.16 7.50
C ARG A 219 3.49 -4.39 6.24
N LEU A 220 2.60 -5.38 6.29
CA LEU A 220 1.71 -5.71 5.18
C LEU A 220 0.76 -4.55 4.86
N ILE A 221 0.09 -4.03 5.89
CA ILE A 221 -0.85 -2.93 5.70
C ILE A 221 -0.12 -1.67 5.24
N ALA A 222 1.02 -1.32 5.84
CA ALA A 222 1.82 -0.17 5.44
C ALA A 222 2.29 -0.27 3.98
N HIS A 223 2.64 -1.47 3.51
CA HIS A 223 3.04 -1.68 2.11
C HIS A 223 1.88 -1.49 1.13
N LEU A 224 0.67 -1.88 1.51
CA LEU A 224 -0.50 -1.88 0.63
C LEU A 224 -1.35 -0.59 0.75
N ASP A 225 -1.19 0.21 1.81
CA ASP A 225 -1.94 1.45 2.05
C ASP A 225 -1.38 2.67 1.29
N GLY A 226 -0.59 2.44 0.22
CA GLY A 226 0.00 3.49 -0.61
C GLY A 226 -1.06 4.34 -1.34
N ASN A 227 -1.04 5.66 -1.11
CA ASN A 227 -2.11 6.60 -1.46
C ASN A 227 -1.99 7.26 -2.85
N GLN A 228 -1.48 6.57 -3.87
CA GLN A 228 -1.47 7.12 -5.23
C GLN A 228 -2.00 6.14 -6.28
N PHE A 229 -2.67 6.71 -7.28
CA PHE A 229 -3.13 6.10 -8.52
C PHE A 229 -2.39 4.81 -8.87
N GLY A 230 -3.00 3.67 -8.54
CA GLY A 230 -2.51 2.36 -8.95
C GLY A 230 -1.58 1.62 -7.98
N THR A 231 -0.89 2.23 -7.02
CA THR A 231 0.33 1.63 -6.46
C THR A 231 0.14 0.75 -5.22
N GLU A 232 -0.63 -0.34 -5.32
CA GLU A 232 -0.30 -1.57 -4.54
C GLU A 232 0.74 -2.37 -5.34
N ASN A 233 1.75 -1.66 -5.84
CA ASN A 233 2.76 -2.21 -6.74
C ASN A 233 3.82 -2.87 -5.87
N ASN A 234 3.89 -4.20 -5.94
CA ASN A 234 4.96 -4.93 -5.34
C ASN A 234 6.19 -4.87 -6.26
N SER A 235 7.28 -4.28 -5.79
CA SER A 235 8.54 -4.19 -6.55
C SER A 235 9.36 -5.48 -6.50
N ILE A 236 9.04 -6.38 -5.56
CA ILE A 236 9.72 -7.65 -5.35
C ILE A 236 8.87 -8.76 -5.99
N VAL A 237 9.20 -9.13 -7.22
CA VAL A 237 8.46 -10.16 -7.98
C VAL A 237 8.51 -11.54 -7.32
N GLU A 238 9.55 -11.81 -6.54
CA GLU A 238 9.76 -13.04 -5.79
C GLU A 238 9.14 -13.01 -4.37
N CYS A 239 8.15 -12.16 -4.13
CA CYS A 239 7.44 -12.06 -2.86
C CYS A 239 6.02 -12.63 -2.99
N LYS A 240 5.68 -13.60 -2.14
CA LYS A 240 4.31 -14.12 -2.01
C LYS A 240 3.57 -13.36 -0.89
N ILE A 241 2.43 -12.76 -1.22
CA ILE A 241 1.58 -12.04 -0.27
C ILE A 241 0.34 -12.87 0.01
N PHE A 242 0.21 -13.35 1.25
CA PHE A 242 -0.97 -14.08 1.72
C PHE A 242 -2.05 -13.14 2.20
N ASN A 243 -3.31 -13.59 2.14
CA ASN A 243 -4.41 -12.93 2.83
C ASN A 243 -4.34 -13.22 4.33
N PRO A 244 -3.92 -12.25 5.17
CA PRO A 244 -3.75 -12.49 6.59
C PRO A 244 -5.07 -12.82 7.28
N LEU A 245 -6.20 -12.38 6.72
CA LEU A 245 -7.53 -12.60 7.27
C LEU A 245 -8.09 -13.98 6.91
N ALA A 246 -7.46 -14.73 6.00
CA ALA A 246 -7.88 -16.06 5.59
C ALA A 246 -7.22 -17.21 6.38
N ASN A 247 -6.50 -16.91 7.46
CA ASN A 247 -5.83 -17.94 8.25
C ASN A 247 -6.84 -18.73 9.09
N ASP A 248 -6.96 -20.04 8.83
CA ASP A 248 -7.93 -20.99 9.43
C ASP A 248 -7.68 -21.32 10.94
N THR A 249 -7.04 -20.43 11.69
CA THR A 249 -6.81 -20.64 13.13
C THR A 249 -8.01 -20.22 13.97
N ILE A 250 -8.13 -20.79 15.17
CA ILE A 250 -9.25 -20.67 16.14
C ILE A 250 -9.75 -19.23 16.38
N ASN A 251 -8.90 -18.21 16.15
CA ASN A 251 -9.28 -16.80 16.16
C ASN A 251 -8.92 -16.15 14.81
N ASN A 252 -9.82 -15.34 14.26
CA ASN A 252 -9.60 -14.53 13.08
C ASN A 252 -8.42 -13.55 13.32
N THR A 253 -7.52 -13.41 12.36
CA THR A 253 -6.34 -12.53 12.44
C THR A 253 -6.70 -11.08 12.80
N ALA A 254 -7.84 -10.57 12.31
CA ALA A 254 -8.30 -9.24 12.70
C ALA A 254 -8.60 -9.16 14.20
N GLU A 255 -9.28 -10.15 14.76
CA GLU A 255 -9.60 -10.20 16.18
C GLU A 255 -8.35 -10.35 17.04
N MET A 256 -7.43 -11.24 16.64
CA MET A 256 -6.15 -11.43 17.31
C MET A 256 -5.33 -10.14 17.35
N PHE A 257 -5.25 -9.42 16.23
CA PHE A 257 -4.56 -8.13 16.17
C PHE A 257 -5.24 -7.09 17.08
N ILE A 258 -6.57 -6.98 17.02
CA ILE A 258 -7.34 -6.01 17.82
C ILE A 258 -7.16 -6.30 19.32
N LEU A 259 -7.26 -7.56 19.75
CA LEU A 259 -7.11 -7.96 21.15
C LEU A 259 -5.71 -7.67 21.68
N ASN A 260 -4.68 -7.88 20.86
CA ASN A 260 -3.29 -7.70 21.25
C ASN A 260 -2.75 -6.28 21.03
N PHE A 261 -3.54 -5.37 20.43
CA PHE A 261 -3.14 -3.99 20.14
C PHE A 261 -2.58 -3.22 21.36
N LYS A 262 -3.09 -3.52 22.56
CA LYS A 262 -2.60 -2.90 23.81
C LYS A 262 -1.09 -3.11 24.04
N SER A 263 -0.54 -4.24 23.60
CA SER A 263 0.88 -4.57 23.78
C SER A 263 1.81 -3.65 22.97
N VAL A 264 1.38 -3.27 21.77
CA VAL A 264 2.20 -2.48 20.82
C VAL A 264 1.92 -0.98 20.86
N PHE A 265 0.75 -0.55 21.34
CA PHE A 265 0.33 0.87 21.28
C PHE A 265 1.37 1.86 21.81
N ASN A 266 1.99 1.58 22.97
CA ASN A 266 2.97 2.49 23.57
C ASN A 266 4.26 2.60 22.74
N TYR A 267 4.59 1.58 21.95
CA TYR A 267 5.77 1.49 21.10
C TYR A 267 5.45 1.76 19.62
N GLY A 268 4.19 2.09 19.29
CA GLY A 268 3.74 2.29 17.91
C GLY A 268 4.54 3.34 17.14
N HIS A 269 5.06 4.37 17.81
CA HIS A 269 5.91 5.39 17.20
C HIS A 269 7.21 4.82 16.58
N LEU A 270 7.70 3.67 17.04
CA LEU A 270 8.87 2.99 16.47
C LEU A 270 8.59 2.42 15.07
N THR A 271 7.33 2.22 14.71
CA THR A 271 6.93 1.68 13.40
C THR A 271 7.04 2.71 12.27
N GLY A 272 7.33 3.98 12.58
CA GLY A 272 7.36 5.08 11.62
C GLY A 272 5.97 5.68 11.36
N SER A 273 5.89 6.59 10.38
CA SER A 273 4.68 7.30 9.98
C SER A 273 4.54 7.28 8.44
N PRO A 274 3.32 7.43 7.90
CA PRO A 274 3.13 7.50 6.45
C PRO A 274 3.87 8.68 5.82
N GLU A 275 4.03 8.64 4.49
CA GLU A 275 4.82 9.64 3.76
C GLU A 275 4.27 11.06 3.80
N ASP A 276 3.00 11.23 4.19
CA ASP A 276 2.37 12.54 4.35
C ASP A 276 2.59 13.17 5.72
N ARG A 277 3.27 12.47 6.64
CA ARG A 277 3.60 12.97 7.97
C ARG A 277 5.11 13.07 8.14
N VAL A 278 5.56 14.23 8.59
CA VAL A 278 6.98 14.44 8.89
C VAL A 278 7.34 13.72 10.19
N THR A 279 6.50 13.87 11.22
CA THR A 279 6.78 13.33 12.57
C THR A 279 5.87 12.16 12.93
N ALA A 280 6.45 11.09 13.47
CA ALA A 280 5.69 9.97 14.03
C ALA A 280 5.26 10.31 15.46
N THR A 281 3.97 10.15 15.76
CA THR A 281 3.41 10.38 17.11
C THR A 281 2.81 9.09 17.65
N ILE A 282 2.40 9.08 18.92
CA ILE A 282 1.71 7.91 19.51
C ILE A 282 0.34 7.64 18.84
N LEU A 283 -0.28 8.67 18.24
CA LEU A 283 -1.57 8.58 17.55
C LEU A 283 -1.43 8.45 16.03
N ASN A 284 -0.27 8.81 15.49
CA ASN A 284 -0.01 8.84 14.07
C ASN A 284 1.26 8.06 13.75
N ASN A 285 1.07 6.76 13.53
CA ASN A 285 2.09 5.79 13.19
C ASN A 285 1.46 4.60 12.45
N HIS A 286 2.29 3.76 11.82
CA HIS A 286 1.80 2.61 11.06
C HIS A 286 1.02 1.60 11.91
N ALA A 287 1.34 1.43 13.20
CA ALA A 287 0.58 0.55 14.08
C ALA A 287 -0.88 1.01 14.29
N VAL A 288 -1.08 2.30 14.57
CA VAL A 288 -2.41 2.90 14.74
C VAL A 288 -3.21 2.88 13.44
N ILE A 289 -2.56 3.16 12.30
CA ILE A 289 -3.21 3.14 10.99
C ILE A 289 -3.65 1.72 10.64
N SER A 290 -2.78 0.73 10.87
CA SER A 290 -3.08 -0.68 10.64
C SER A 290 -4.25 -1.15 11.50
N PHE A 291 -4.33 -0.72 12.76
CA PHE A 291 -5.47 -0.98 13.62
C PHE A 291 -6.79 -0.49 13.01
N PHE A 292 -6.85 0.78 12.60
CA PHE A 292 -8.07 1.31 11.98
C PHE A 292 -8.40 0.61 10.66
N LYS A 293 -7.39 0.30 9.85
CA LYS A 293 -7.60 -0.36 8.56
C LYS A 293 -8.13 -1.78 8.70
N LEU A 294 -7.59 -2.55 9.65
CA LEU A 294 -8.09 -3.89 9.98
C LEU A 294 -9.55 -3.83 10.46
N VAL A 295 -9.87 -2.92 11.38
CA VAL A 295 -11.25 -2.73 11.86
C VAL A 295 -12.19 -2.36 10.71
N GLN A 296 -11.75 -1.49 9.79
CA GLN A 296 -12.53 -1.13 8.60
C GLN A 296 -12.73 -2.29 7.64
N MET A 297 -11.75 -3.16 7.45
CA MET A 297 -11.87 -4.32 6.57
C MET A 297 -12.75 -5.41 7.19
N SER A 298 -12.54 -5.73 8.47
CA SER A 298 -13.23 -6.83 9.16
C SER A 298 -14.60 -6.46 9.77
N ASP A 299 -15.02 -5.19 9.74
CA ASP A 299 -16.22 -4.71 10.45
C ASP A 299 -16.25 -4.96 11.97
N SER A 300 -15.11 -5.29 12.58
CA SER A 300 -15.02 -5.64 14.01
C SER A 300 -15.03 -4.40 14.94
N TYR A 301 -15.91 -3.43 14.67
CA TYR A 301 -16.01 -2.18 15.42
C TYR A 301 -16.36 -2.40 16.90
N GLU A 302 -17.26 -3.34 17.21
CA GLU A 302 -17.64 -3.62 18.60
C GLU A 302 -16.47 -4.15 19.44
N LEU A 303 -15.67 -5.05 18.86
CA LEU A 303 -14.47 -5.57 19.50
C LEU A 303 -13.44 -4.46 19.71
N ALA A 304 -13.23 -3.63 18.69
CA ALA A 304 -12.33 -2.49 18.78
C ALA A 304 -12.76 -1.50 19.89
N PHE A 305 -14.06 -1.20 20.00
CA PHE A 305 -14.58 -0.36 21.10
C PHE A 305 -14.30 -1.00 22.47
N LYS A 306 -14.56 -2.30 22.65
CA LYS A 306 -14.29 -3.02 23.91
C LYS A 306 -12.82 -2.94 24.31
N VAL A 307 -11.89 -3.17 23.37
CA VAL A 307 -10.45 -3.11 23.64
C VAL A 307 -10.02 -1.70 24.01
N ILE A 308 -10.42 -0.68 23.24
CA ILE A 308 -10.05 0.71 23.51
C ILE A 308 -10.66 1.20 24.83
N ASP A 309 -11.92 0.90 25.12
CA ASP A 309 -12.55 1.24 26.40
C ASP A 309 -11.83 0.54 27.57
N GLY A 310 -11.41 -0.72 27.40
CA GLY A 310 -10.57 -1.43 28.37
C GLY A 310 -9.19 -0.79 28.58
N MET A 311 -8.56 -0.31 27.51
CA MET A 311 -7.31 0.47 27.59
C MET A 311 -7.52 1.79 28.35
N ILE A 312 -8.61 2.51 28.08
CA ILE A 312 -8.98 3.76 28.74
C ILE A 312 -9.23 3.54 30.25
N LEU A 313 -9.92 2.46 30.62
CA LEU A 313 -10.21 2.10 32.02
C LEU A 313 -8.94 1.68 32.79
N SER A 314 -8.07 0.90 32.15
CA SER A 314 -6.81 0.45 32.77
C SER A 314 -5.71 1.53 32.80
N CYS A 315 -5.86 2.62 32.07
CA CYS A 315 -4.89 3.70 32.01
C CYS A 315 -4.94 4.59 33.27
N GLN A 316 -3.93 4.46 34.12
CA GLN A 316 -3.75 5.30 35.32
C GLN A 316 -3.23 6.71 34.97
N LYS A 317 -2.55 6.87 33.84
CA LYS A 317 -1.98 8.16 33.39
C LYS A 317 -3.08 9.01 32.74
N GLY A 318 -3.50 10.09 33.40
CA GLY A 318 -4.58 10.96 32.93
C GLY A 318 -4.38 11.55 31.54
N LEU A 319 -3.15 11.95 31.18
CA LEU A 319 -2.85 12.51 29.86
C LEU A 319 -2.86 11.46 28.75
N LEU A 320 -2.34 10.25 29.02
CA LEU A 320 -2.40 9.14 28.06
C LEU A 320 -3.85 8.69 27.83
N LYS A 321 -4.69 8.76 28.87
CA LYS A 321 -6.12 8.48 28.79
C LYS A 321 -6.84 9.42 27.80
N LEU A 322 -6.46 10.71 27.77
CA LEU A 322 -6.97 11.65 26.77
C LEU A 322 -6.56 11.23 25.36
N LYS A 323 -5.29 10.84 25.15
CA LYS A 323 -4.84 10.36 23.83
C LYS A 323 -5.61 9.11 23.38
N LEU A 324 -5.92 8.19 24.29
CA LEU A 324 -6.74 7.01 23.98
C LEU A 324 -8.20 7.36 23.62
N ASN A 325 -8.74 8.47 24.12
CA ASN A 325 -10.08 8.94 23.69
C ASN A 325 -10.09 9.29 22.19
N TYR A 326 -8.98 9.78 21.62
CA TYR A 326 -8.87 9.98 20.16
C TYR A 326 -9.23 8.72 19.40
N MET A 327 -8.67 7.58 19.81
CA MET A 327 -8.87 6.30 19.14
C MET A 327 -10.36 5.94 19.13
N ARG A 328 -11.03 6.16 20.26
CA ARG A 328 -12.48 5.97 20.40
C ARG A 328 -13.28 6.91 19.49
N ILE A 329 -12.95 8.19 19.45
CA ILE A 329 -13.60 9.19 18.59
C ILE A 329 -13.43 8.83 17.12
N LYS A 330 -12.23 8.44 16.71
CA LYS A 330 -11.94 8.03 15.33
C LYS A 330 -12.68 6.75 14.95
N LEU A 331 -12.79 5.76 15.84
CA LEU A 331 -13.65 4.59 15.63
C LEU A 331 -15.13 4.98 15.46
N MET A 332 -15.63 5.96 16.22
CA MET A 332 -17.00 6.46 16.08
C MET A 332 -17.24 7.11 14.71
N TYR A 333 -16.28 7.92 14.25
CA TYR A 333 -16.31 8.46 12.89
C TYR A 333 -16.33 7.35 11.84
N LEU A 334 -15.43 6.37 11.94
CA LEU A 334 -15.33 5.27 10.97
C LEU A 334 -16.55 4.34 10.95
N SER A 335 -17.21 4.15 12.08
CA SER A 335 -18.48 3.40 12.17
C SER A 335 -19.71 4.18 11.69
N GLY A 336 -19.53 5.42 11.20
CA GLY A 336 -20.60 6.27 10.68
C GLY A 336 -21.37 7.08 11.74
N LYS A 337 -20.95 7.05 13.01
CA LYS A 337 -21.56 7.82 14.11
C LYS A 337 -21.00 9.25 14.18
N ILE A 338 -21.19 10.01 13.10
CA ILE A 338 -20.57 11.33 12.88
C ILE A 338 -20.98 12.35 13.97
N THR A 339 -22.26 12.38 14.36
CA THR A 339 -22.77 13.33 15.36
C THR A 339 -22.14 13.12 16.73
N ASP A 340 -22.03 11.87 17.15
CA ASP A 340 -21.50 11.49 18.45
C ASP A 340 -19.99 11.69 18.51
N ALA A 341 -19.29 11.50 17.37
CA ALA A 341 -17.88 11.84 17.25
C ALA A 341 -17.66 13.35 17.43
N LEU A 342 -18.46 14.20 16.77
CA LEU A 342 -18.36 15.66 16.88
C LEU A 342 -18.60 16.17 18.31
N THR A 343 -19.60 15.64 19.01
CA THR A 343 -19.88 16.06 20.40
C THR A 343 -18.71 15.72 21.32
N LEU A 344 -18.12 14.53 21.18
CA LEU A 344 -16.95 14.12 21.96
C LEU A 344 -15.70 14.94 21.63
N ILE A 345 -15.49 15.31 20.36
CA ILE A 345 -14.38 16.19 19.97
C ILE A 345 -14.49 17.53 20.71
N ILE A 346 -15.68 18.14 20.71
CA ILE A 346 -15.91 19.43 21.38
C ILE A 346 -15.66 19.30 22.89
N ASP A 347 -16.19 18.25 23.51
CA ASP A 347 -16.02 17.99 24.93
C ASP A 347 -14.54 17.83 25.31
N ASP A 348 -13.75 17.11 24.51
CA ASP A 348 -12.34 16.88 24.77
C ASP A 348 -11.47 18.12 24.50
N ILE A 349 -11.79 18.93 23.47
CA ILE A 349 -11.14 20.23 23.26
C ILE A 349 -11.38 21.16 24.46
N VAL A 350 -12.60 21.20 25.00
CA VAL A 350 -12.92 21.99 26.21
C VAL A 350 -12.13 21.50 27.42
N LYS A 351 -11.91 20.19 27.55
CA LYS A 351 -11.07 19.62 28.63
C LYS A 351 -9.60 20.02 28.46
N ILE A 352 -9.05 19.93 27.25
CA ILE A 352 -7.67 20.31 26.94
C ILE A 352 -7.42 21.79 27.27
N ASN A 353 -8.37 22.66 26.92
CA ASN A 353 -8.27 24.10 27.22
C ASN A 353 -8.23 24.42 28.72
N LYS A 354 -8.76 23.54 29.58
CA LYS A 354 -8.73 23.67 31.04
C LYS A 354 -7.42 23.15 31.67
N LEU A 355 -6.56 22.49 30.91
CA LEU A 355 -5.29 21.94 31.42
C LEU A 355 -4.26 23.04 31.71
N THR A 356 -3.27 22.70 32.54
CA THR A 356 -2.11 23.57 32.78
C THR A 356 -1.30 23.78 31.50
N LYS A 357 -0.40 24.77 31.47
CA LYS A 357 0.42 25.05 30.28
C LYS A 357 1.31 23.86 29.89
N GLN A 358 1.94 23.22 30.88
CA GLN A 358 2.80 22.05 30.68
C GLN A 358 2.01 20.84 30.15
N ASP A 359 0.84 20.58 30.72
CA ASP A 359 -0.02 19.47 30.28
C ASP A 359 -0.59 19.68 28.87
N ARG A 360 -0.84 20.94 28.49
CA ARG A 360 -1.22 21.31 27.12
C ARG A 360 -0.11 21.02 26.14
N GLU A 361 1.12 21.43 26.44
CA GLU A 361 2.30 21.15 25.59
C GLU A 361 2.48 19.64 25.35
N TYR A 362 2.28 18.81 26.37
CA TYR A 362 2.35 17.35 26.24
C TYR A 362 1.21 16.73 25.39
N SER A 363 0.06 17.40 25.34
CA SER A 363 -1.15 16.93 24.65
C SER A 363 -1.34 17.57 23.28
N MET A 364 -0.32 18.26 22.76
CA MET A 364 -0.41 18.97 21.48
C MET A 364 -0.66 18.02 20.30
N ASP A 365 -0.04 16.84 20.32
CA ASP A 365 -0.27 15.77 19.34
C ASP A 365 -1.74 15.31 19.33
N TYR A 366 -2.35 15.16 20.51
CA TYR A 366 -3.76 14.84 20.63
C TYR A 366 -4.66 15.99 20.13
N TYR A 367 -4.34 17.21 20.53
CA TYR A 367 -5.12 18.38 20.13
C TYR A 367 -5.10 18.61 18.61
N SER A 368 -3.95 18.45 17.96
CA SER A 368 -3.83 18.55 16.50
C SER A 368 -4.68 17.51 15.77
N GLU A 369 -4.66 16.26 16.24
CA GLU A 369 -5.40 15.17 15.63
C GLU A 369 -6.92 15.34 15.77
N LEU A 370 -7.38 15.89 16.90
CA LEU A 370 -8.78 16.28 17.09
C LEU A 370 -9.21 17.41 16.14
N LEU A 371 -8.38 18.44 15.99
CA LEU A 371 -8.65 19.55 15.09
C LEU A 371 -8.71 19.08 13.63
N GLU A 372 -7.77 18.24 13.23
CA GLU A 372 -7.74 17.66 11.89
C GLU A 372 -9.04 16.87 11.61
N LEU A 373 -9.42 15.97 12.52
CA LEU A 373 -10.64 15.19 12.38
C LEU A 373 -11.90 16.07 12.35
N GLN A 374 -11.94 17.14 13.16
CA GLN A 374 -13.02 18.12 13.14
C GLN A 374 -13.14 18.81 11.77
N ILE A 375 -12.03 19.27 11.20
CA ILE A 375 -12.01 19.91 9.87
C ILE A 375 -12.51 18.93 8.80
N ILE A 376 -12.01 17.69 8.82
CA ILE A 376 -12.37 16.65 7.85
C ILE A 376 -13.88 16.38 7.89
N ILE A 377 -14.46 16.18 9.08
CA ILE A 377 -15.89 15.94 9.24
C ILE A 377 -16.71 17.14 8.72
N LEU A 378 -16.32 18.36 9.08
CA LEU A 378 -17.04 19.57 8.65
C LEU A 378 -16.97 19.78 7.12
N LEU A 379 -15.81 19.48 6.52
CA LEU A 379 -15.64 19.50 5.06
C LEU A 379 -16.53 18.47 4.37
N GLU A 380 -16.59 17.24 4.90
CA GLU A 380 -17.42 16.16 4.35
C GLU A 380 -18.91 16.52 4.41
N LEU A 381 -19.39 17.02 5.56
CA LEU A 381 -20.76 17.49 5.73
C LEU A 381 -21.12 18.63 4.76
N LYS A 382 -20.16 19.54 4.50
CA LYS A 382 -20.34 20.65 3.55
C LYS A 382 -20.42 20.15 2.10
N LYS A 383 -19.53 19.24 1.69
CA LYS A 383 -19.49 18.67 0.32
C LYS A 383 -20.74 17.84 0.00
N ASN A 384 -21.21 17.05 0.96
CA ASN A 384 -22.38 16.19 0.77
C ASN A 384 -23.72 16.95 0.78
N ALA A 385 -23.69 18.29 0.91
CA ALA A 385 -24.86 19.17 0.86
C ALA A 385 -26.05 18.62 1.66
N VAL A 386 -25.78 18.02 2.83
CA VAL A 386 -26.83 17.48 3.69
C VAL A 386 -27.70 18.68 4.07
N LYS A 387 -28.93 18.71 3.56
CA LYS A 387 -29.85 19.86 3.63
C LYS A 387 -30.09 20.40 5.06
N ASN A 388 -29.68 19.67 6.09
CA ASN A 388 -29.91 19.98 7.49
C ASN A 388 -28.69 20.57 8.23
N PHE A 389 -27.48 20.58 7.65
CA PHE A 389 -26.28 21.13 8.29
C PHE A 389 -25.67 22.26 7.46
N ASN A 390 -25.93 23.51 7.87
CA ASN A 390 -25.27 24.67 7.28
C ASN A 390 -23.98 24.98 8.05
N VAL A 391 -22.86 24.42 7.60
CA VAL A 391 -21.53 24.78 8.12
C VAL A 391 -21.15 26.15 7.54
N ASP A 392 -20.86 27.11 8.42
CA ASP A 392 -20.32 28.42 8.03
C ASP A 392 -18.87 28.27 7.56
N LEU A 393 -18.59 28.75 6.35
CA LEU A 393 -17.25 28.69 5.76
C LEU A 393 -16.26 29.55 6.54
N LYS A 394 -16.70 30.67 7.12
CA LYS A 394 -15.81 31.56 7.87
C LYS A 394 -15.26 30.90 9.13
N ASP A 395 -16.12 30.18 9.85
CA ASP A 395 -15.70 29.42 11.03
C ASP A 395 -14.73 28.30 10.65
N LEU A 396 -14.97 27.63 9.51
CA LEU A 396 -14.08 26.60 8.99
C LEU A 396 -12.71 27.16 8.57
N ILE A 397 -12.67 28.34 7.94
CA ILE A 397 -11.42 29.05 7.60
C ILE A 397 -10.66 29.42 8.87
N ASN A 398 -11.34 29.97 9.88
CA ASN A 398 -10.71 30.33 11.15
C ASN A 398 -10.10 29.10 11.83
N LEU A 399 -10.82 27.97 11.80
CA LEU A 399 -10.37 26.72 12.40
C LEU A 399 -9.19 26.11 11.63
N ALA A 400 -9.22 26.12 10.30
CA ALA A 400 -8.09 25.67 9.48
C ALA A 400 -6.87 26.59 9.63
N THR A 401 -7.07 27.91 9.72
CA THR A 401 -5.99 28.88 10.00
C THR A 401 -5.36 28.62 11.35
N HIS A 402 -6.18 28.40 12.38
CA HIS A 402 -5.71 28.01 13.72
C HIS A 402 -4.91 26.71 13.67
N PHE A 403 -5.36 25.72 12.90
CA PHE A 403 -4.63 24.46 12.73
C PHE A 403 -3.24 24.66 12.11
N THR A 404 -3.11 25.50 11.06
CA THR A 404 -1.80 25.85 10.48
C THR A 404 -0.86 26.54 11.46
N SER A 405 -1.40 27.32 12.40
CA SER A 405 -0.59 27.99 13.43
C SER A 405 -0.03 27.02 14.48
N ILE A 406 -0.71 25.88 14.68
CA ILE A 406 -0.31 24.85 15.64
C ILE A 406 0.70 23.88 15.05
N GLN A 407 0.49 23.45 13.80
CA GLN A 407 1.36 22.51 13.10
C GLN A 407 1.86 23.07 11.76
N PRO A 408 2.71 24.12 11.78
CA PRO A 408 3.27 24.67 10.54
C PRO A 408 4.19 23.69 9.79
N GLN A 409 4.78 22.72 10.50
CA GLN A 409 5.74 21.74 9.96
C GLN A 409 5.11 20.55 9.22
N GLU A 410 3.79 20.35 9.34
CA GLU A 410 3.09 19.27 8.64
C GLU A 410 2.43 19.80 7.36
N ILE A 411 2.32 18.97 6.33
CA ILE A 411 1.70 19.35 5.04
C ILE A 411 0.17 19.45 5.13
N GLN A 412 -0.44 18.55 5.90
CA GLN A 412 -1.90 18.36 5.96
C GLN A 412 -2.68 19.62 6.38
N PRO A 413 -2.26 20.41 7.40
CA PRO A 413 -2.91 21.67 7.74
C PRO A 413 -3.00 22.65 6.57
N TRP A 414 -1.93 22.78 5.78
CA TRP A 414 -1.88 23.70 4.64
C TRP A 414 -2.76 23.23 3.48
N ILE A 415 -2.83 21.91 3.24
CA ILE A 415 -3.74 21.33 2.24
C ILE A 415 -5.19 21.60 2.62
N LEU A 416 -5.56 21.35 3.88
CA LEU A 416 -6.92 21.57 4.36
C LEU A 416 -7.31 23.06 4.29
N LEU A 417 -6.42 23.97 4.73
CA LEU A 417 -6.65 25.41 4.62
C LEU A 417 -6.84 25.84 3.15
N SER A 418 -5.97 25.37 2.26
CA SER A 418 -6.06 25.69 0.83
C SER A 418 -7.38 25.19 0.23
N THR A 419 -7.80 23.98 0.60
CA THR A 419 -9.09 23.39 0.15
C THR A 419 -10.28 24.25 0.60
N VAL A 420 -10.30 24.67 1.87
CA VAL A 420 -11.39 25.50 2.42
C VAL A 420 -11.43 26.87 1.73
N LEU A 421 -10.26 27.50 1.49
CA LEU A 421 -10.18 28.79 0.81
C LEU A 421 -10.64 28.72 -0.65
N ILE A 422 -10.33 27.62 -1.36
CA ILE A 422 -10.85 27.37 -2.71
C ILE A 422 -12.38 27.25 -2.70
N MET A 423 -12.96 26.64 -1.67
CA MET A 423 -14.42 26.55 -1.52
C MET A 423 -15.08 27.92 -1.27
N ASP A 424 -14.39 28.84 -0.60
CA ASP A 424 -14.84 30.23 -0.39
C ASP A 424 -14.68 31.10 -1.66
N GLY A 425 -13.74 30.73 -2.54
CA GLY A 425 -13.41 31.43 -3.78
C GLY A 425 -12.21 32.37 -3.66
N ASP A 426 -11.57 32.43 -2.49
CA ASP A 426 -10.33 33.18 -2.27
C ASP A 426 -9.11 32.38 -2.72
N ILE A 427 -8.88 32.39 -4.04
CA ILE A 427 -7.75 31.67 -4.67
C ILE A 427 -6.40 32.32 -4.32
N GLU A 428 -6.37 33.63 -4.06
CA GLU A 428 -5.15 34.35 -3.71
C GLU A 428 -4.58 33.82 -2.39
N GLN A 429 -5.41 33.78 -1.34
CA GLN A 429 -4.99 33.24 -0.05
C GLN A 429 -4.75 31.73 -0.10
N ALA A 430 -5.53 31.00 -0.91
CA ALA A 430 -5.29 29.56 -1.08
C ALA A 430 -3.92 29.28 -1.69
N LEU A 431 -3.49 30.06 -2.69
CA LEU A 431 -2.18 29.91 -3.31
C LEU A 431 -1.04 30.29 -2.36
N ILE A 432 -1.24 31.32 -1.53
CA ILE A 432 -0.31 31.70 -0.46
C ILE A 432 -0.18 30.58 0.58
N ALA A 433 -1.30 30.01 1.02
CA ALA A 433 -1.32 28.92 1.98
C ALA A 433 -0.58 27.69 1.43
N LEU A 434 -0.84 27.34 0.17
CA LEU A 434 -0.20 26.23 -0.51
C LEU A 434 1.33 26.42 -0.60
N ASN A 435 1.81 27.64 -0.89
CA ASN A 435 3.24 27.94 -0.96
C ASN A 435 3.97 27.73 0.37
N ASN A 436 3.28 27.82 1.50
CA ASN A 436 3.86 27.61 2.83
C ASN A 436 3.95 26.12 3.22
N ALA A 437 3.41 25.21 2.41
CA ALA A 437 3.43 23.78 2.72
C ALA A 437 4.87 23.22 2.73
N PRO A 438 5.32 22.54 3.81
CA PRO A 438 6.68 22.05 3.96
C PRO A 438 6.89 20.70 3.24
N LEU A 439 7.13 20.74 1.93
CA LEU A 439 7.33 19.54 1.11
C LEU A 439 8.76 18.98 1.13
N GLU A 440 9.75 19.77 1.53
CA GLU A 440 11.18 19.38 1.48
C GLU A 440 11.55 18.31 2.52
N SER A 441 10.78 18.21 3.59
CA SER A 441 10.99 17.28 4.72
C SER A 441 10.17 15.99 4.62
N LEU A 442 9.46 15.76 3.51
CA LEU A 442 8.64 14.57 3.35
C LEU A 442 9.47 13.31 3.10
N LYS A 443 8.99 12.22 3.67
CA LYS A 443 9.57 10.88 3.55
C LYS A 443 9.12 10.22 2.24
N ASP A 444 9.83 9.19 1.83
CA ASP A 444 9.37 8.28 0.77
C ASP A 444 8.32 7.31 1.33
N SER A 445 7.42 6.83 0.47
CA SER A 445 6.44 5.81 0.85
C SER A 445 7.12 4.51 1.25
N PHE A 446 6.54 3.80 2.21
CA PHE A 446 7.04 2.49 2.61
C PHE A 446 6.89 1.49 1.46
N VAL A 447 7.98 0.81 1.11
CA VAL A 447 8.03 -0.24 0.09
C VAL A 447 8.87 -1.39 0.64
N LEU A 448 8.47 -2.62 0.35
CA LEU A 448 9.29 -3.79 0.67
C LEU A 448 10.62 -3.72 -0.07
N LEU A 449 11.71 -3.98 0.64
CA LEU A 449 13.06 -3.98 0.09
C LEU A 449 13.66 -5.38 0.18
N ARG A 450 14.45 -5.74 -0.85
CA ARG A 450 15.27 -6.97 -0.84
C ARG A 450 16.37 -6.85 0.21
N THR A 451 16.74 -7.98 0.78
CA THR A 451 17.93 -8.13 1.62
C THR A 451 19.18 -8.06 0.74
N GLY A 452 20.10 -7.11 0.99
CA GLY A 452 21.29 -6.88 0.16
C GLY A 452 21.18 -5.68 -0.79
N PHE A 453 21.13 -4.46 -0.22
CA PHE A 453 20.86 -3.15 -0.83
C PHE A 453 21.61 -2.72 -2.12
N LYS A 454 22.48 -3.54 -2.71
CA LYS A 454 23.33 -3.10 -3.85
C LYS A 454 23.92 -4.20 -4.73
N ALA A 455 23.74 -5.48 -4.43
CA ALA A 455 24.20 -6.54 -5.32
C ALA A 455 23.12 -6.75 -6.39
N ILE A 456 23.36 -6.13 -7.54
CA ILE A 456 22.52 -6.25 -8.72
C ILE A 456 22.34 -7.72 -9.08
N ILE A 457 21.08 -8.07 -9.35
CA ILE A 457 20.53 -9.35 -9.83
C ILE A 457 21.00 -9.61 -11.27
N GLU A 458 22.27 -9.36 -11.58
CA GLU A 458 22.79 -9.57 -12.94
C GLU A 458 23.03 -11.07 -13.21
N ASN A 459 23.16 -11.90 -12.16
CA ASN A 459 23.52 -13.32 -12.30
C ASN A 459 22.59 -14.34 -11.58
N GLN A 460 21.55 -13.92 -10.87
CA GLN A 460 20.67 -14.87 -10.17
C GLN A 460 19.54 -15.34 -11.09
N ASN A 461 19.39 -16.66 -11.24
CA ASN A 461 18.28 -17.22 -11.99
C ASN A 461 17.02 -17.16 -11.12
N ILE A 462 16.01 -16.42 -11.59
CA ILE A 462 14.69 -16.29 -10.97
C ILE A 462 13.72 -17.26 -11.66
N HIS A 463 13.03 -18.06 -10.86
CA HIS A 463 11.95 -18.92 -11.29
C HIS A 463 10.59 -18.32 -10.91
N LEU A 464 9.82 -17.90 -11.92
CA LEU A 464 8.48 -17.32 -11.75
C LEU A 464 7.44 -18.26 -12.38
N PRO A 465 6.91 -19.25 -11.63
CA PRO A 465 5.91 -20.16 -12.17
C PRO A 465 4.58 -19.45 -12.45
N LEU A 466 3.86 -19.95 -13.46
CA LEU A 466 2.52 -19.47 -13.79
C LEU A 466 1.48 -20.26 -12.97
N PRO A 467 0.61 -19.59 -12.19
CA PRO A 467 -0.50 -20.25 -11.51
C PRO A 467 -1.38 -21.02 -12.49
N THR A 468 -1.77 -22.24 -12.11
CA THR A 468 -2.54 -23.19 -12.94
C THR A 468 -3.99 -23.36 -12.48
N ASP A 469 -4.32 -22.77 -11.35
CA ASP A 469 -5.60 -22.86 -10.66
C ASP A 469 -6.62 -21.84 -11.17
N VAL A 470 -6.21 -20.58 -11.37
CA VAL A 470 -7.07 -19.52 -11.88
C VAL A 470 -6.51 -19.01 -13.20
N VAL A 471 -7.08 -19.48 -14.31
CA VAL A 471 -6.62 -19.15 -15.67
C VAL A 471 -7.70 -18.38 -16.43
N VAL A 472 -7.35 -17.16 -16.84
CA VAL A 472 -8.12 -16.34 -17.79
C VAL A 472 -7.13 -15.84 -18.83
N ASP A 473 -7.21 -16.34 -20.06
CA ASP A 473 -6.16 -16.15 -21.08
C ASP A 473 -5.83 -14.67 -21.35
N GLU A 474 -6.85 -13.79 -21.34
CA GLU A 474 -6.67 -12.35 -21.57
C GLU A 474 -5.84 -11.64 -20.48
N ILE A 475 -5.77 -12.21 -19.27
CA ILE A 475 -5.11 -11.61 -18.09
C ILE A 475 -3.85 -12.39 -17.73
N THR A 476 -3.98 -13.72 -17.66
CA THR A 476 -2.90 -14.65 -17.31
C THR A 476 -1.99 -14.99 -18.49
N GLY A 477 -2.43 -14.79 -19.73
CA GLY A 477 -1.62 -14.97 -20.93
C GLY A 477 -0.79 -13.75 -21.33
N LEU A 478 -0.92 -12.62 -20.61
CA LEU A 478 -0.24 -11.37 -20.95
C LEU A 478 1.28 -11.55 -20.99
N SER A 479 1.85 -11.34 -22.19
CA SER A 479 3.29 -11.35 -22.43
C SER A 479 3.92 -10.04 -21.98
N SER A 480 4.91 -10.14 -21.10
CA SER A 480 5.70 -8.97 -20.69
C SER A 480 6.40 -8.31 -21.87
N GLU A 481 6.84 -9.07 -22.87
CA GLU A 481 7.55 -8.56 -24.06
C GLU A 481 6.67 -7.63 -24.90
N GLU A 482 5.39 -7.97 -25.07
CA GLU A 482 4.43 -7.15 -25.79
C GLU A 482 4.17 -5.82 -25.05
N VAL A 483 4.02 -5.88 -23.72
CA VAL A 483 3.85 -4.69 -22.87
C VAL A 483 5.07 -3.76 -22.98
N TYR A 484 6.29 -4.31 -23.00
CA TYR A 484 7.51 -3.52 -23.16
C TYR A 484 7.60 -2.90 -24.57
N GLY A 485 7.27 -3.67 -25.62
CA GLY A 485 7.26 -3.17 -26.99
C GLY A 485 6.29 -2.00 -27.22
N GLU A 486 5.17 -1.95 -26.49
CA GLU A 486 4.24 -0.81 -26.53
C GLU A 486 4.87 0.48 -25.99
N ARG A 487 5.75 0.40 -24.98
CA ARG A 487 6.37 1.58 -24.36
C ARG A 487 7.26 2.35 -25.33
N ASP A 488 7.88 1.64 -26.26
CA ASP A 488 8.75 2.24 -27.28
C ASP A 488 7.97 2.93 -28.39
N GLN A 489 6.68 2.60 -28.56
CA GLN A 489 5.81 3.17 -29.59
C GLN A 489 5.07 4.45 -29.15
N VAL A 490 5.07 4.77 -27.84
CA VAL A 490 4.36 5.93 -27.30
C VAL A 490 5.08 7.25 -27.61
N ASP A 491 4.31 8.33 -27.83
CA ASP A 491 4.82 9.70 -27.94
C ASP A 491 5.77 10.00 -26.75
N PRO A 492 7.08 10.24 -26.98
CA PRO A 492 8.03 10.53 -25.92
C PRO A 492 7.60 11.71 -25.04
N MET A 493 6.87 12.70 -25.59
CA MET A 493 6.37 13.83 -24.82
C MET A 493 5.35 13.41 -23.75
N LEU A 494 4.53 12.39 -24.02
CA LEU A 494 3.54 11.84 -23.07
C LEU A 494 4.21 10.95 -22.02
N ARG A 495 5.10 10.06 -22.48
CA ARG A 495 5.83 9.13 -21.63
C ARG A 495 6.66 9.88 -20.59
N ASP A 496 7.37 10.92 -21.05
CA ASP A 496 8.32 11.68 -20.23
C ASP A 496 7.65 12.90 -19.55
N LEU A 497 6.31 12.92 -19.46
CA LEU A 497 5.60 13.95 -18.70
C LEU A 497 6.04 13.90 -17.23
N PRO A 498 6.53 15.00 -16.65
CA PRO A 498 7.00 15.03 -15.27
C PRO A 498 5.89 14.73 -14.26
N GLY A 499 4.62 14.99 -14.63
CA GLY A 499 3.45 14.66 -13.82
C GLY A 499 3.29 13.17 -13.52
N ASN A 500 3.87 12.27 -14.35
CA ASN A 500 3.79 10.82 -14.15
C ASN A 500 4.59 10.36 -12.91
N ASN A 501 5.62 11.10 -12.51
CA ASN A 501 6.56 10.71 -11.44
C ASN A 501 6.41 11.56 -10.16
N LEU A 502 5.24 12.17 -9.96
CA LEU A 502 4.98 12.98 -8.76
C LEU A 502 4.88 12.08 -7.51
N LYS A 503 5.73 12.35 -6.51
CA LYS A 503 5.64 11.70 -5.19
C LYS A 503 4.30 12.02 -4.49
N PRO A 504 3.81 11.18 -3.55
CA PRO A 504 2.50 11.35 -2.89
C PRO A 504 2.21 12.73 -2.34
N GLY A 505 3.11 13.31 -1.53
CA GLY A 505 2.91 14.66 -0.98
C GLY A 505 2.81 15.75 -2.04
N TYR A 506 3.63 15.67 -3.09
CA TYR A 506 3.60 16.61 -4.21
C TYR A 506 2.32 16.44 -5.04
N ALA A 507 1.85 15.22 -5.24
CA ALA A 507 0.59 14.99 -5.95
C ALA A 507 -0.63 15.50 -5.17
N LYS A 508 -0.62 15.43 -3.84
CA LYS A 508 -1.65 16.07 -3.01
C LYS A 508 -1.66 17.59 -3.21
N CYS A 509 -0.50 18.25 -3.25
CA CYS A 509 -0.45 19.69 -3.56
C CYS A 509 -0.83 20.00 -5.02
N TYR A 510 -0.47 19.12 -5.96
CA TYR A 510 -0.83 19.25 -7.37
C TYR A 510 -2.34 19.17 -7.58
N SER A 511 -3.03 18.26 -6.89
CA SER A 511 -4.50 18.15 -6.99
C SER A 511 -5.20 19.43 -6.51
N ILE A 512 -4.65 20.11 -5.50
CA ILE A 512 -5.14 21.42 -5.04
C ILE A 512 -4.96 22.50 -6.11
N LEU A 513 -3.82 22.55 -6.81
CA LEU A 513 -3.62 23.47 -7.94
C LEU A 513 -4.60 23.21 -9.09
N VAL A 514 -4.85 21.94 -9.40
CA VAL A 514 -5.84 21.54 -10.40
C VAL A 514 -7.24 21.94 -9.95
N GLU A 515 -7.57 21.83 -8.66
CA GLU A 515 -8.84 22.30 -8.11
C GLU A 515 -9.00 23.82 -8.27
N MET A 516 -7.94 24.62 -8.08
CA MET A 516 -7.96 26.06 -8.36
C MET A 516 -8.29 26.34 -9.84
N ILE A 517 -7.65 25.64 -10.78
CA ILE A 517 -7.90 25.79 -12.23
C ILE A 517 -9.33 25.35 -12.60
N SER A 518 -9.96 24.48 -11.81
CA SER A 518 -11.37 24.15 -12.05
C SER A 518 -12.31 25.33 -11.76
N LYS A 519 -11.86 26.32 -10.97
CA LYS A 519 -12.64 27.53 -10.60
C LYS A 519 -12.26 28.76 -11.41
N ILE A 520 -10.98 28.89 -11.80
CA ILE A 520 -10.45 30.04 -12.53
C ILE A 520 -9.68 29.62 -13.79
N THR A 521 -9.50 30.54 -14.74
CA THR A 521 -8.70 30.26 -15.95
C THR A 521 -7.20 30.24 -15.63
N TRP A 522 -6.43 29.57 -16.50
CA TRP A 522 -4.96 29.52 -16.40
C TRP A 522 -4.34 30.93 -16.38
N ASP A 523 -4.78 31.83 -17.26
CA ASP A 523 -4.26 33.19 -17.32
C ASP A 523 -4.54 33.95 -16.03
N ARG A 524 -5.75 33.80 -15.46
CA ARG A 524 -6.09 34.44 -14.19
C ARG A 524 -5.25 33.90 -13.03
N LEU A 525 -4.92 32.61 -13.04
CA LEU A 525 -4.03 32.02 -12.04
C LEU A 525 -2.61 32.57 -12.15
N LEU A 526 -2.11 32.80 -13.37
CA LEU A 526 -0.80 33.43 -13.60
C LEU A 526 -0.79 34.89 -13.17
N ASP A 527 -1.88 35.64 -13.39
CA ASP A 527 -2.03 37.00 -12.88
C ASP A 527 -1.90 37.01 -11.36
N ILE A 528 -2.69 36.18 -10.65
CA ILE A 528 -2.63 36.04 -9.18
C ILE A 528 -1.23 35.65 -8.73
N ARG A 529 -0.57 34.71 -9.42
CA ARG A 529 0.81 34.30 -9.13
C ARG A 529 1.77 35.49 -9.20
N SER A 530 1.65 36.33 -10.23
CA SER A 530 2.50 37.51 -10.43
C SER A 530 2.20 38.65 -9.46
N GLU A 531 0.96 38.76 -8.99
CA GLU A 531 0.52 39.75 -7.98
C GLU A 531 1.07 39.39 -6.60
N VAL A 532 1.03 38.11 -6.24
CA VAL A 532 1.37 37.59 -4.91
C VAL A 532 2.87 37.28 -4.75
N PHE A 533 3.52 36.75 -5.79
CA PHE A 533 4.88 36.24 -5.68
C PHE A 533 5.94 37.04 -6.45
N ILE A 534 7.17 36.96 -5.94
CA ILE A 534 8.42 37.31 -6.60
C ILE A 534 9.06 36.00 -7.07
N MET A 535 9.57 36.01 -8.30
CA MET A 535 10.22 34.85 -8.93
C MET A 535 11.76 34.90 -8.76
N ASP A 536 12.44 33.75 -8.81
CA ASP A 536 13.90 33.65 -8.65
C ASP A 536 14.67 34.51 -9.68
N GLU A 537 14.13 34.72 -10.89
CA GLU A 537 14.75 35.54 -11.94
C GLU A 537 14.74 37.05 -11.63
N GLU A 538 13.85 37.50 -10.74
CA GLU A 538 13.70 38.90 -10.33
C GLU A 538 14.72 39.31 -9.24
N TYR A 539 15.56 38.38 -8.78
CA TYR A 539 16.60 38.57 -7.75
C TYR A 539 17.97 39.07 -8.27
N GLY A 540 18.12 39.31 -9.59
CA GLY A 540 19.38 39.79 -10.19
C GLY A 540 19.81 41.19 -9.70
N PRO A 541 21.10 41.58 -9.84
CA PRO A 541 21.60 42.87 -9.35
C PRO A 541 20.92 44.03 -10.10
N VAL A 542 20.03 44.72 -9.39
CA VAL A 542 19.18 45.81 -9.90
C VAL A 542 20.01 47.06 -10.20
N THR A 543 20.02 47.53 -11.45
CA THR A 543 20.47 48.88 -11.82
C THR A 543 19.43 49.94 -11.44
N VAL A 544 19.90 51.18 -11.25
CA VAL A 544 19.34 52.33 -10.50
C VAL A 544 17.91 52.81 -10.87
N SER A 545 17.21 52.24 -11.85
CA SER A 545 15.96 52.80 -12.41
C SER A 545 14.62 52.31 -11.81
N MET A 546 14.57 51.75 -10.59
CA MET A 546 13.38 51.04 -10.07
C MET A 546 12.97 51.42 -8.62
N GLU A 547 12.82 52.71 -8.30
CA GLU A 547 12.39 53.14 -6.95
C GLU A 547 10.87 53.01 -6.69
N SER A 548 10.03 53.09 -7.73
CA SER A 548 8.57 52.88 -7.63
C SER A 548 8.18 51.39 -7.57
N GLU A 549 8.93 50.51 -8.24
CA GLU A 549 8.75 49.05 -8.18
C GLU A 549 9.20 48.45 -6.83
N LYS A 550 10.16 49.10 -6.14
CA LYS A 550 10.59 48.70 -4.78
C LYS A 550 9.49 48.75 -3.72
N ILE A 551 8.44 49.56 -3.88
CA ILE A 551 7.34 49.64 -2.90
C ILE A 551 6.31 48.52 -3.15
N LYS A 552 6.01 48.21 -4.42
CA LYS A 552 5.15 47.06 -4.78
C LYS A 552 5.82 45.71 -4.51
N ASN A 553 7.14 45.62 -4.68
CA ASN A 553 7.88 44.39 -4.41
C ASN A 553 8.12 44.14 -2.90
N LYS A 554 7.79 45.09 -2.01
CA LYS A 554 7.89 44.87 -0.55
C LYS A 554 6.73 44.05 0.04
N THR A 555 5.60 43.94 -0.67
CA THR A 555 4.42 43.19 -0.20
C THR A 555 4.32 41.78 -0.76
N LYS A 556 5.06 41.48 -1.83
CA LYS A 556 5.07 40.17 -2.49
C LYS A 556 5.92 39.16 -1.72
N ARG A 557 5.52 37.89 -1.76
CA ARG A 557 6.22 36.77 -1.10
C ARG A 557 7.14 36.05 -2.08
N ILE A 558 8.10 35.29 -1.58
CA ILE A 558 8.95 34.47 -2.46
C ILE A 558 8.16 33.22 -2.87
N CYS A 559 8.10 32.93 -4.17
CA CYS A 559 7.57 31.66 -4.63
C CYS A 559 8.54 30.53 -4.28
N SER A 560 8.06 29.46 -3.64
CA SER A 560 8.87 28.29 -3.39
C SER A 560 9.23 27.59 -4.72
N ARG A 561 10.45 27.07 -4.82
CA ARG A 561 10.96 26.43 -6.04
C ARG A 561 10.15 25.22 -6.48
N TRP A 562 9.65 24.46 -5.50
CA TRP A 562 8.79 23.32 -5.78
C TRP A 562 7.46 23.77 -6.40
N LEU A 563 6.88 24.89 -5.93
CA LEU A 563 5.61 25.38 -6.45
C LEU A 563 5.77 25.90 -7.87
N ASP A 564 6.85 26.62 -8.17
CA ASP A 564 7.14 27.03 -9.55
C ASP A 564 7.36 25.83 -10.48
N SER A 565 8.05 24.79 -9.98
CA SER A 565 8.17 23.52 -10.69
C SER A 565 6.80 22.89 -10.94
N MET A 566 5.87 22.92 -9.97
CA MET A 566 4.49 22.42 -10.15
C MET A 566 3.71 23.21 -11.21
N PHE A 567 3.86 24.54 -11.29
CA PHE A 567 3.26 25.34 -12.36
C PHE A 567 3.73 24.88 -13.74
N MET A 568 5.02 24.58 -13.89
CA MET A 568 5.57 24.06 -15.14
C MET A 568 5.05 22.65 -15.48
N ILE A 569 4.90 21.78 -14.48
CA ILE A 569 4.30 20.46 -14.66
C ILE A 569 2.84 20.60 -15.12
N LEU A 570 2.07 21.44 -14.43
CA LEU A 570 0.66 21.70 -14.73
C LEU A 570 0.47 22.29 -16.14
N TYR A 571 1.34 23.22 -16.55
CA TYR A 571 1.35 23.75 -17.91
C TYR A 571 1.60 22.66 -18.95
N LYS A 572 2.60 21.79 -18.74
CA LYS A 572 2.91 20.67 -19.64
C LYS A 572 1.75 19.69 -19.74
N ASP A 573 1.16 19.33 -18.61
CA ASP A 573 0.00 18.44 -18.54
C ASP A 573 -1.20 19.05 -19.30
N LEU A 574 -1.55 20.32 -19.05
CA LEU A 574 -2.65 21.02 -19.75
C LEU A 574 -2.38 21.15 -21.25
N LYS A 575 -1.15 21.47 -21.64
CA LYS A 575 -0.75 21.59 -23.05
C LYS A 575 -0.92 20.27 -23.78
N TYR A 576 -0.46 19.16 -23.19
CA TYR A 576 -0.60 17.85 -23.79
C TYR A 576 -2.07 17.39 -23.82
N PHE A 577 -2.82 17.62 -22.74
CA PHE A 577 -4.25 17.32 -22.70
C PHE A 577 -5.02 18.05 -23.81
N ASN A 578 -4.75 19.34 -24.01
CA ASN A 578 -5.39 20.12 -25.08
C ASN A 578 -5.00 19.62 -26.49
N LYS A 579 -3.73 19.22 -26.70
CA LYS A 579 -3.28 18.58 -27.96
C LYS A 579 -4.14 17.35 -28.26
N TRP A 580 -4.31 16.48 -27.27
CA TRP A 580 -5.12 15.26 -27.39
C TRP A 580 -6.60 15.55 -27.64
N GLN A 581 -7.20 16.52 -26.92
CA GLN A 581 -8.60 16.90 -27.11
C GLN A 581 -8.87 17.43 -28.53
N ILE A 582 -7.97 18.25 -29.07
CA ILE A 582 -8.07 18.73 -30.47
C ILE A 582 -8.02 17.55 -31.44
N GLN A 583 -7.15 16.57 -31.18
CA GLN A 583 -7.03 15.38 -32.02
C GLN A 583 -8.32 14.54 -32.00
N LEU A 584 -8.95 14.36 -30.83
CA LEU A 584 -10.25 13.69 -30.71
C LEU A 584 -11.38 14.44 -31.44
N MET A 585 -11.42 15.77 -31.35
CA MET A 585 -12.42 16.58 -32.07
C MET A 585 -12.29 16.42 -33.59
N LYS A 586 -11.06 16.45 -34.12
CA LYS A 586 -10.79 16.24 -35.55
C LYS A 586 -11.30 14.87 -36.03
N LEU A 587 -11.10 13.82 -35.22
CA LEU A 587 -11.57 12.47 -35.53
C LEU A 587 -13.11 12.37 -35.52
N THR A 588 -13.76 13.06 -34.59
CA THR A 588 -15.23 13.00 -34.43
C THR A 588 -15.96 13.77 -35.53
N ASN A 589 -15.39 14.88 -36.01
CA ASN A 589 -16.02 15.76 -37.01
C ASN A 589 -15.79 15.31 -38.47
N GLY A 590 -14.98 14.28 -38.71
CA GLY A 590 -14.76 13.72 -40.06
C GLY A 590 -14.10 14.70 -41.05
N GLU A 591 -13.39 15.72 -40.56
CA GLU A 591 -12.70 16.68 -41.43
C GLU A 591 -11.49 16.01 -42.10
N GLU A 592 -11.60 15.71 -43.40
CA GLU A 592 -10.47 15.34 -44.25
C GLU A 592 -9.43 16.46 -44.25
N LEU A 593 -8.17 16.08 -43.98
CA LEU A 593 -7.06 16.99 -43.86
C LEU A 593 -6.81 17.79 -45.13
N GLY A 594 -6.65 19.10 -44.94
CA GLY A 594 -5.74 19.87 -45.78
C GLY A 594 -4.32 19.33 -45.62
N GLN A 595 -3.83 18.67 -46.68
CA GLN A 595 -2.44 18.46 -47.08
C GLN A 595 -1.34 18.53 -46.01
N GLU A 596 -1.28 17.57 -45.08
CA GLU A 596 -0.01 17.08 -44.51
C GLU A 596 -0.15 15.56 -44.28
N HIS A 597 0.87 14.80 -44.69
CA HIS A 597 0.81 13.36 -45.02
C HIS A 597 0.77 12.37 -43.83
N ASP A 598 0.41 12.79 -42.61
CA ASP A 598 0.42 11.92 -41.42
C ASP A 598 -1.00 11.64 -40.89
N THR A 599 -1.86 11.04 -41.70
CA THR A 599 -3.23 10.68 -41.31
C THR A 599 -3.38 9.20 -41.04
N ALA A 600 -2.89 8.75 -39.89
CA ALA A 600 -3.45 7.60 -39.21
C ALA A 600 -4.59 8.10 -38.30
N ILE A 601 -5.75 7.45 -38.36
CA ILE A 601 -6.74 7.45 -37.26
C ILE A 601 -5.94 7.27 -35.97
N PHE A 602 -6.17 8.08 -34.92
CA PHE A 602 -5.44 7.90 -33.67
C PHE A 602 -5.73 6.51 -33.10
N GLN A 603 -4.88 5.55 -33.43
CA GLN A 603 -4.84 4.19 -32.92
C GLN A 603 -3.70 4.17 -31.90
N GLY A 604 -3.93 4.82 -30.75
CA GLY A 604 -3.00 4.74 -29.64
C GLY A 604 -2.85 3.31 -29.14
N THR A 605 -1.68 2.97 -28.62
CA THR A 605 -1.46 1.68 -27.94
C THR A 605 -2.23 1.64 -26.61
N CYS A 606 -2.42 0.44 -26.03
CA CYS A 606 -3.02 0.29 -24.71
C CYS A 606 -2.29 1.18 -23.67
N PHE A 607 -0.96 1.16 -23.69
CA PHE A 607 -0.13 1.97 -22.81
C PHE A 607 -0.29 3.49 -23.04
N GLU A 608 -0.44 3.94 -24.29
CA GLU A 608 -0.69 5.36 -24.59
C GLU A 608 -2.02 5.84 -24.01
N TYR A 609 -3.10 5.07 -24.20
CA TYR A 609 -4.42 5.37 -23.62
C TYR A 609 -4.40 5.34 -22.08
N GLU A 610 -3.63 4.45 -21.48
CA GLU A 610 -3.42 4.43 -20.02
C GLU A 610 -2.78 5.72 -19.52
N LEU A 611 -1.70 6.18 -20.19
CA LEU A 611 -1.03 7.44 -19.84
C LEU A 611 -1.95 8.67 -20.04
N LEU A 612 -2.74 8.69 -21.12
CA LEU A 612 -3.74 9.72 -21.37
C LEU A 612 -4.84 9.72 -20.29
N GLY A 613 -5.28 8.53 -19.87
CA GLY A 613 -6.22 8.36 -18.77
C GLY A 613 -5.66 8.88 -17.45
N ASN A 614 -4.40 8.56 -17.14
CA ASN A 614 -3.67 9.04 -15.96
C ASN A 614 -3.50 10.56 -15.99
N LEU A 615 -3.11 11.13 -17.12
CA LEU A 615 -3.01 12.59 -17.34
C LEU A 615 -4.36 13.28 -17.09
N SER A 616 -5.43 12.76 -17.69
CA SER A 616 -6.78 13.31 -17.54
C SER A 616 -7.25 13.22 -16.09
N LEU A 617 -6.95 12.11 -15.41
CA LEU A 617 -7.28 11.91 -14.00
C LEU A 617 -6.52 12.90 -13.10
N ARG A 618 -5.22 13.11 -13.34
CA ARG A 618 -4.42 14.13 -12.65
C ARG A 618 -5.01 15.53 -12.81
N LEU A 619 -5.50 15.88 -14.00
CA LEU A 619 -6.16 17.15 -14.32
C LEU A 619 -7.63 17.22 -13.84
N ASN A 620 -8.11 16.21 -13.09
CA ASN A 620 -9.48 16.11 -12.59
C ASN A 620 -10.54 16.13 -13.72
N LYS A 621 -10.19 15.60 -14.90
CA LYS A 621 -11.04 15.42 -16.09
C LYS A 621 -11.56 13.98 -16.15
N LYS A 622 -12.52 13.68 -15.27
CA LYS A 622 -12.96 12.30 -15.00
C LYS A 622 -13.66 11.62 -16.18
N ALA A 623 -14.44 12.37 -16.97
CA ALA A 623 -15.15 11.81 -18.12
C ALA A 623 -14.18 11.40 -19.24
N GLU A 624 -13.20 12.26 -19.53
CA GLU A 624 -12.14 12.04 -20.51
C GLU A 624 -11.20 10.93 -20.04
N SER A 625 -10.90 10.88 -18.74
CA SER A 625 -10.13 9.79 -18.12
C SER A 625 -10.83 8.44 -18.28
N LYS A 626 -12.14 8.37 -17.97
CA LYS A 626 -12.96 7.17 -18.18
C LYS A 626 -12.91 6.72 -19.64
N PHE A 627 -13.11 7.64 -20.58
CA PHE A 627 -13.04 7.33 -22.01
C PHE A 627 -11.68 6.72 -22.39
N ALA A 628 -10.58 7.34 -21.99
CA ALA A 628 -9.24 6.83 -22.29
C ALA A 628 -9.00 5.44 -21.69
N TYR A 629 -9.39 5.19 -20.44
CA TYR A 629 -9.27 3.87 -19.84
C TYR A 629 -10.16 2.81 -20.51
N GLN A 630 -11.38 3.17 -20.93
CA GLN A 630 -12.24 2.25 -21.70
C GLN A 630 -11.60 1.86 -23.03
N GLN A 631 -10.98 2.82 -23.73
CA GLN A 631 -10.22 2.54 -24.94
C GLN A 631 -9.00 1.64 -24.65
N ALA A 632 -8.24 1.90 -23.59
CA ALA A 632 -7.12 1.06 -23.18
C ALA A 632 -7.57 -0.39 -22.93
N LEU A 633 -8.64 -0.57 -22.15
CA LEU A 633 -9.17 -1.88 -21.78
C LEU A 633 -9.84 -2.62 -22.95
N SER A 634 -10.31 -1.90 -23.98
CA SER A 634 -10.81 -2.52 -25.22
C SER A 634 -9.70 -3.15 -26.07
N LEU A 635 -8.45 -2.68 -25.92
CA LEU A 635 -7.29 -3.23 -26.63
C LEU A 635 -6.67 -4.41 -25.87
N ARG A 636 -6.46 -4.22 -24.57
CA ARG A 636 -5.81 -5.19 -23.69
C ARG A 636 -6.15 -4.90 -22.25
N PHE A 637 -6.18 -5.92 -21.39
CA PHE A 637 -6.23 -5.71 -19.96
C PHE A 637 -5.06 -4.83 -19.47
N SER A 638 -5.38 -3.86 -18.62
CA SER A 638 -4.44 -3.07 -17.83
C SER A 638 -4.94 -3.00 -16.39
N ASN A 639 -4.07 -3.40 -15.46
CA ASN A 639 -4.34 -3.30 -14.02
C ASN A 639 -4.50 -1.84 -13.57
N ILE A 640 -3.69 -0.92 -14.11
CA ILE A 640 -3.71 0.49 -13.75
C ILE A 640 -5.02 1.14 -14.23
N ALA A 641 -5.41 0.88 -15.49
CA ALA A 641 -6.67 1.39 -16.04
C ALA A 641 -7.88 0.85 -15.27
N SER A 642 -7.93 -0.46 -14.99
CA SER A 642 -9.03 -1.07 -14.22
C SER A 642 -9.13 -0.50 -12.80
N LYS A 643 -7.99 -0.34 -12.12
CA LYS A 643 -7.95 0.21 -10.75
C LYS A 643 -8.37 1.67 -10.69
N ASN A 644 -7.92 2.50 -11.63
CA ASN A 644 -8.31 3.91 -11.68
C ASN A 644 -9.76 4.11 -12.15
N MET A 645 -10.35 3.15 -12.87
CA MET A 645 -11.75 3.17 -13.29
C MET A 645 -12.72 3.01 -12.11
N VAL A 646 -12.41 2.15 -11.15
CA VAL A 646 -13.31 1.80 -10.03
C VAL A 646 -13.77 3.04 -9.22
N PRO A 647 -12.89 3.96 -8.76
CA PRO A 647 -13.32 5.17 -8.07
C PRO A 647 -14.22 6.08 -8.93
N ILE A 648 -13.93 6.19 -10.23
CA ILE A 648 -14.71 7.01 -11.16
C ILE A 648 -16.13 6.45 -11.30
N LEU A 649 -16.25 5.12 -11.43
CA LEU A 649 -17.55 4.44 -11.52
C LEU A 649 -18.36 4.59 -10.23
N PHE A 650 -17.72 4.54 -9.06
CA PHE A 650 -18.41 4.78 -7.79
C PHE A 650 -18.96 6.21 -7.68
N GLU A 651 -18.21 7.23 -8.11
CA GLU A 651 -18.72 8.60 -8.12
C GLU A 651 -19.89 8.78 -9.09
N GLU A 652 -19.82 8.17 -10.27
CA GLU A 652 -20.91 8.19 -11.25
C GLU A 652 -22.16 7.51 -10.69
N ARG A 653 -21.98 6.36 -10.04
CA ARG A 653 -23.03 5.63 -9.32
C ARG A 653 -23.69 6.52 -8.26
N ASP A 654 -22.90 7.15 -7.38
CA ASP A 654 -23.42 8.02 -6.32
C ASP A 654 -24.17 9.23 -6.92
N ALA A 655 -23.65 9.81 -8.00
CA ALA A 655 -24.30 10.93 -8.70
C ALA A 655 -25.63 10.52 -9.34
N ILE A 656 -25.74 9.30 -9.89
CA ILE A 656 -27.00 8.76 -10.44
C ILE A 656 -28.02 8.54 -9.32
N VAL A 657 -27.59 7.95 -8.20
CA VAL A 657 -28.43 7.74 -7.02
C VAL A 657 -28.97 9.07 -6.50
N GLN A 658 -28.11 10.10 -6.36
CA GLN A 658 -28.52 11.46 -5.96
C GLN A 658 -29.52 12.09 -6.95
N LYS A 659 -29.33 11.90 -8.26
CA LYS A 659 -30.29 12.37 -9.28
C LYS A 659 -31.64 11.67 -9.15
N GLY A 660 -31.65 10.38 -8.81
CA GLY A 660 -32.86 9.62 -8.48
C GLY A 660 -33.63 10.24 -7.32
N PHE A 661 -32.95 10.56 -6.20
CA PHE A 661 -33.54 11.25 -5.06
C PHE A 661 -34.06 12.66 -5.38
N SER A 662 -33.54 13.30 -6.42
CA SER A 662 -34.02 14.62 -6.89
C SER A 662 -35.26 14.57 -7.80
N ASN A 663 -35.91 13.40 -7.94
CA ASN A 663 -37.10 13.15 -8.78
C ASN A 663 -36.91 13.47 -10.28
N LYS A 664 -35.67 13.48 -10.79
CA LYS A 664 -35.38 13.76 -12.21
C LYS A 664 -35.44 12.52 -13.12
N LEU A 665 -35.36 11.32 -12.54
CA LEU A 665 -35.34 10.03 -13.24
C LEU A 665 -36.34 9.07 -12.59
N THR A 666 -36.91 8.13 -13.36
CA THR A 666 -37.78 7.08 -12.81
C THR A 666 -36.97 6.04 -12.05
N SER A 667 -37.50 5.50 -10.95
CA SER A 667 -36.80 4.54 -10.09
C SER A 667 -36.33 3.29 -10.83
N GLU A 668 -37.08 2.82 -11.84
CA GLU A 668 -36.69 1.67 -12.66
C GLU A 668 -35.48 1.96 -13.56
N THR A 669 -35.40 3.16 -14.14
CA THR A 669 -34.26 3.56 -14.97
C THR A 669 -33.00 3.73 -14.11
N VAL A 670 -33.15 4.30 -12.92
CA VAL A 670 -32.06 4.45 -11.95
C VAL A 670 -31.52 3.08 -11.54
N ALA A 671 -32.39 2.12 -11.21
CA ALA A 671 -31.97 0.76 -10.85
C ALA A 671 -31.16 0.10 -11.97
N LYS A 672 -31.67 0.09 -13.21
CA LYS A 672 -30.97 -0.49 -14.37
C LYS A 672 -29.60 0.16 -14.64
N MET A 673 -29.51 1.49 -14.49
CA MET A 673 -28.24 2.21 -14.66
C MET A 673 -27.25 1.87 -13.55
N VAL A 674 -27.71 1.77 -12.30
CA VAL A 674 -26.87 1.40 -11.16
C VAL A 674 -26.38 -0.05 -11.29
N ASP A 675 -27.27 -0.99 -11.63
CA ASP A 675 -26.91 -2.40 -11.84
C ASP A 675 -25.86 -2.55 -12.95
N SER A 676 -25.97 -1.78 -14.03
CA SER A 676 -24.98 -1.78 -15.12
C SER A 676 -23.61 -1.27 -14.68
N ILE A 677 -23.56 -0.28 -13.78
CA ILE A 677 -22.30 0.24 -13.23
C ILE A 677 -21.73 -0.73 -12.21
N ASP A 678 -22.56 -1.32 -11.35
CA ASP A 678 -22.14 -2.29 -10.35
C ASP A 678 -21.50 -3.51 -11.02
N ASN A 679 -22.09 -4.02 -12.11
CA ASN A 679 -21.49 -5.09 -12.92
C ASN A 679 -20.12 -4.70 -13.53
N GLN A 680 -19.94 -3.46 -13.97
CA GLN A 680 -18.64 -2.97 -14.44
C GLN A 680 -17.61 -2.93 -13.30
N ILE A 681 -18.02 -2.44 -12.12
CA ILE A 681 -17.15 -2.40 -10.94
C ILE A 681 -16.72 -3.81 -10.55
N ILE A 682 -17.65 -4.77 -10.48
CA ILE A 682 -17.38 -6.17 -10.16
C ILE A 682 -16.40 -6.76 -11.17
N THR A 683 -16.63 -6.54 -12.46
CA THR A 683 -15.73 -7.00 -13.53
C THR A 683 -14.31 -6.48 -13.33
N HIS A 684 -14.14 -5.17 -13.10
CA HIS A 684 -12.81 -4.59 -12.88
C HIS A 684 -12.15 -5.12 -11.60
N LEU A 685 -12.88 -5.26 -10.50
CA LEU A 685 -12.35 -5.79 -9.24
C LEU A 685 -11.92 -7.25 -9.38
N THR A 686 -12.73 -8.09 -10.02
CA THR A 686 -12.40 -9.50 -10.30
C THR A 686 -11.16 -9.62 -11.18
N ASN A 687 -11.07 -8.82 -12.25
CA ASN A 687 -9.89 -8.82 -13.13
C ASN A 687 -8.61 -8.38 -12.40
N ILE A 688 -8.72 -7.41 -11.48
CA ILE A 688 -7.61 -7.01 -10.60
C ILE A 688 -7.23 -8.19 -9.70
N SER A 689 -8.18 -8.88 -9.07
CA SER A 689 -7.90 -10.06 -8.23
C SER A 689 -7.16 -11.16 -9.01
N ILE A 690 -7.58 -11.47 -10.24
CA ILE A 690 -6.92 -12.47 -11.10
C ILE A 690 -5.49 -12.03 -11.43
N TRP A 691 -5.30 -10.76 -11.81
CA TRP A 691 -3.97 -10.22 -12.10
C TRP A 691 -3.05 -10.27 -10.87
N ARG A 692 -3.58 -10.02 -9.67
CA ARG A 692 -2.82 -10.08 -8.43
C ARG A 692 -2.45 -11.52 -8.07
N HIS A 693 -3.37 -12.47 -8.25
CA HIS A 693 -3.11 -13.90 -8.05
C HIS A 693 -1.99 -14.41 -8.97
N ARG A 694 -1.99 -13.99 -10.25
CA ARG A 694 -0.89 -14.26 -11.20
C ARG A 694 0.49 -13.88 -10.62
N TRP A 695 0.56 -12.78 -9.90
CA TRP A 695 1.79 -12.24 -9.30
C TRP A 695 1.92 -12.59 -7.81
N TYR A 696 1.36 -13.73 -7.39
CA TYR A 696 1.49 -14.30 -6.04
C TYR A 696 0.94 -13.40 -4.92
N MET A 697 -0.03 -12.52 -5.23
CA MET A 697 -0.65 -11.64 -4.26
C MET A 697 -2.13 -12.01 -4.06
N GLU A 698 -2.43 -12.58 -2.89
CA GLU A 698 -3.77 -13.00 -2.51
C GLU A 698 -4.52 -11.90 -1.74
N PHE A 699 -3.81 -10.84 -1.30
CA PHE A 699 -4.36 -9.77 -0.47
C PHE A 699 -4.31 -8.40 -1.15
N SER A 700 -5.37 -7.62 -0.99
CA SER A 700 -5.45 -6.23 -1.46
C SER A 700 -6.45 -5.45 -0.63
N ILE A 701 -5.98 -4.39 0.01
CA ILE A 701 -6.82 -3.47 0.76
C ILE A 701 -7.81 -2.80 -0.17
N PHE A 702 -7.34 -2.37 -1.35
CA PHE A 702 -8.17 -1.71 -2.34
C PHE A 702 -9.33 -2.61 -2.80
N VAL A 703 -9.04 -3.86 -3.16
CA VAL A 703 -10.05 -4.79 -3.68
C VAL A 703 -11.10 -5.11 -2.60
N ILE A 704 -10.66 -5.45 -1.39
CA ILE A 704 -11.55 -5.79 -0.27
C ILE A 704 -12.50 -4.64 0.07
N MET A 705 -11.94 -3.43 0.25
CA MET A 705 -12.75 -2.25 0.62
C MET A 705 -13.77 -1.88 -0.45
N ASN A 706 -13.41 -2.01 -1.73
CA ASN A 706 -14.33 -1.69 -2.83
C ASN A 706 -15.38 -2.78 -3.06
N PHE A 707 -15.03 -4.07 -2.97
CA PHE A 707 -16.02 -5.15 -3.03
C PHE A 707 -17.06 -5.03 -1.91
N LYS A 708 -16.60 -4.73 -0.69
CA LYS A 708 -17.48 -4.47 0.45
C LYS A 708 -18.41 -3.30 0.21
N ARG A 709 -17.93 -2.22 -0.42
CA ARG A 709 -18.77 -1.07 -0.79
C ARG A 709 -19.86 -1.45 -1.79
N VAL A 710 -19.55 -2.28 -2.80
CA VAL A 710 -20.56 -2.83 -3.73
C VAL A 710 -21.54 -3.70 -2.96
N LEU A 711 -21.05 -4.63 -2.16
CA LEU A 711 -21.88 -5.61 -1.45
C LEU A 711 -22.86 -4.96 -0.47
N ASN A 712 -22.41 -3.96 0.27
CA ASN A 712 -23.27 -3.15 1.15
C ASN A 712 -24.43 -2.51 0.37
N SER A 713 -24.24 -2.25 -0.92
CA SER A 713 -25.30 -1.73 -1.79
C SER A 713 -26.28 -2.80 -2.26
N TYR A 714 -25.86 -4.06 -2.41
CA TYR A 714 -26.74 -5.18 -2.79
C TYR A 714 -27.64 -5.67 -1.64
N GLY A 715 -27.22 -5.41 -0.40
CA GLY A 715 -27.92 -5.84 0.82
C GLY A 715 -27.00 -6.45 1.87
N GLY A 716 -25.68 -6.30 1.73
CA GLY A 716 -24.69 -6.85 2.65
C GLY A 716 -24.39 -8.33 2.39
N TYR A 717 -23.78 -8.98 3.38
CA TYR A 717 -23.26 -10.34 3.26
C TYR A 717 -24.35 -11.41 3.05
N ASP A 718 -25.60 -11.14 3.46
CA ASP A 718 -26.74 -12.05 3.29
C ASP A 718 -27.05 -12.38 1.82
N LYS A 719 -26.57 -11.57 0.87
CA LYS A 719 -26.77 -11.77 -0.57
C LYS A 719 -25.49 -12.15 -1.32
N MET A 720 -24.46 -12.61 -0.62
CA MET A 720 -23.22 -13.06 -1.24
C MET A 720 -23.40 -14.22 -2.22
N ASP A 721 -24.43 -15.05 -2.03
CA ASP A 721 -24.72 -16.14 -2.96
C ASP A 721 -25.13 -15.63 -4.35
N ILE A 722 -25.84 -14.50 -4.42
CA ILE A 722 -26.22 -13.86 -5.69
C ILE A 722 -24.97 -13.29 -6.35
N PHE A 723 -24.16 -12.57 -5.58
CA PHE A 723 -22.89 -12.01 -6.03
C PHE A 723 -21.93 -13.09 -6.56
N TYR A 724 -21.85 -14.21 -5.85
CA TYR A 724 -21.06 -15.38 -6.25
C TYR A 724 -21.61 -16.00 -7.53
N ALA A 725 -22.93 -16.14 -7.66
CA ALA A 725 -23.57 -16.67 -8.88
C ALA A 725 -23.29 -15.78 -10.10
N GLU A 726 -23.31 -14.46 -9.94
CA GLU A 726 -22.99 -13.51 -11.02
C GLU A 726 -21.52 -13.65 -11.50
N ILE A 727 -20.56 -13.75 -10.57
CA ILE A 727 -19.15 -13.95 -10.94
C ILE A 727 -18.94 -15.31 -11.59
N LYS A 728 -19.58 -16.35 -11.05
CA LYS A 728 -19.54 -17.71 -11.60
C LYS A 728 -20.08 -17.78 -13.02
N GLU A 729 -21.16 -17.05 -13.32
CA GLU A 729 -21.72 -16.98 -14.67
C GLU A 729 -20.81 -16.22 -15.64
N GLN A 730 -20.15 -15.15 -15.17
CA GLN A 730 -19.24 -14.34 -16.00
C GLN A 730 -17.90 -15.03 -16.30
N TYR A 731 -17.36 -15.78 -15.33
CA TYR A 731 -16.05 -16.42 -15.41
C TYR A 731 -16.19 -17.94 -15.26
N ASN A 732 -15.78 -18.48 -14.11
CA ASN A 732 -15.85 -19.89 -13.79
C ASN A 732 -15.86 -20.09 -12.26
N ASP A 733 -16.01 -21.33 -11.84
CA ASP A 733 -16.07 -21.72 -10.41
C ASP A 733 -14.78 -21.33 -9.66
N GLN A 734 -13.61 -21.51 -10.27
CA GLN A 734 -12.31 -21.24 -9.64
C GLN A 734 -12.10 -19.74 -9.35
N VAL A 735 -12.48 -18.88 -10.30
CA VAL A 735 -12.43 -17.41 -10.14
C VAL A 735 -13.43 -16.98 -9.06
N ALA A 736 -14.65 -17.53 -9.09
CA ALA A 736 -15.68 -17.22 -8.10
C ALA A 736 -15.25 -17.64 -6.70
N ASP A 737 -14.65 -18.82 -6.54
CA ASP A 737 -14.12 -19.32 -5.27
C ASP A 737 -12.96 -18.47 -4.75
N MET A 738 -12.02 -18.07 -5.63
CA MET A 738 -10.92 -17.17 -5.27
C MET A 738 -11.45 -15.82 -4.76
N VAL A 739 -12.37 -15.18 -5.48
CA VAL A 739 -12.95 -13.90 -5.06
C VAL A 739 -13.75 -14.07 -3.77
N LYS A 740 -14.47 -15.18 -3.64
CA LYS A 740 -15.20 -15.53 -2.42
C LYS A 740 -14.26 -15.66 -1.21
N GLU A 741 -13.16 -16.38 -1.33
CA GLU A 741 -12.15 -16.50 -0.26
C GLU A 741 -11.56 -15.12 0.10
N GLN A 742 -11.33 -14.26 -0.90
CA GLN A 742 -10.83 -12.90 -0.68
C GLN A 742 -11.83 -11.99 0.04
N ILE A 743 -13.14 -12.17 -0.12
CA ILE A 743 -14.15 -11.30 0.48
C ILE A 743 -14.73 -11.88 1.78
N LEU A 744 -15.04 -13.18 1.80
CA LEU A 744 -15.81 -13.81 2.88
C LEU A 744 -14.99 -14.16 4.11
N ASN A 745 -13.70 -14.45 3.98
CA ASN A 745 -12.87 -14.86 5.11
C ASN A 745 -12.64 -13.72 6.13
N HIS A 746 -13.23 -12.54 5.92
CA HIS A 746 -13.14 -11.39 6.82
C HIS A 746 -14.28 -11.29 7.84
N ILE A 747 -15.35 -12.09 7.72
CA ILE A 747 -16.67 -11.81 8.35
C ILE A 747 -17.06 -12.83 9.43
N LEU A 748 -16.24 -13.86 9.68
CA LEU A 748 -16.52 -14.83 10.74
C LEU A 748 -15.95 -14.37 12.09
#